data_AF-A0A954N0U6-F1
#
_entry.id   AF-A0A954N0U6-F1
#
_cell.length_a   1.000
_cell.length_b   1.000
_cell.length_c   1.000
_cell.angle_alpha   90.00
_cell.angle_beta   90.00
_cell.angle_gamma   90.00
#
_symmetry.space_group_name_H-M   'P 1'
#
loop_
_entity.id
_entity.type
_entity.pdbx_description
1 polymer ?
#
loop_
_entity_poly.entity_id
_entity_poly.type
_entity_poly.pdbx_seq_one_letter_code
_entity_poly.pdbx_strand_id
1 'polypeptide(L)'
;ARYADSRGFGSDPLRPHIWRYRDWVIEAFNKNKPFDQFTIEQIAGDLLPSPTLEQRIATAFHRNTMTNTEGGTDDEEFRVAAVKDRAEVTMQVWMGLTFGCAQCHNHKYDPLSQKEYYQLTSFFNQTADYDQPDERPTMPAPTEEMLAANAKIDQEVAGLKQKLEETTPELEAAQKEWETTLKLPTDWQGLGIQKSAREGVWEVMPSGELTMVRGMRWKGASSSDGLRLKRVSAEPIPPVKGQFVRIELPGEKKILSLAEVEVLSGETNVAKEGKATQSSTSNDAPAGRAIDGNRAGEFAQETVTHTGEEANPWWEVDLGSEKFLTEIRIWNREDGVAYRLEGFRIVVLDAARKEKWERSHIPAPERSLVQEVRYDIVDPIRLSAVVGGGEGTYLIPKRIDLSAERVELLIDGNVGEVQLEATRGGELANRLGVSEEILKAIDVPAEQRTAEDIAKLGRHFRSFTPMLDGVRNEIAAKEKSRPAYPDLPIMQELPSDQLRKNYVMVKGNFLMQGDEVKPVLPVAFSREEELQPGNRMDLAKWLVSPTNPLTARVMVNRLWSQIFSKGLVETEEDFGTQGELPSHQGLLDWLAVEFQSPGTVQSPGTEGNGTAWDMKRMIRLMVTSATYRQSSQVTAEHLEKDPRNRLYSRGARYRLEAELIRDQALALSGLLSRKVGGPSVFPPQPDGLWQAAFNGERTWKTSDGSDRYRRGMYVFWRRTVPYPSMAAFDAPSREICTIRRSRTNTPLQAF
;
A
#
# COMPACT_ATOMS: atom_id res chain seq x y z
N ALA A 1 21.56 -16.15 -1.44
CA ALA A 1 20.40 -15.26 -1.70
C ALA A 1 19.17 -15.98 -2.24
N ARG A 2 19.26 -17.03 -3.07
CA ARG A 2 18.07 -17.76 -3.58
C ARG A 2 17.06 -16.86 -4.32
N TYR A 3 17.54 -15.82 -5.00
CA TYR A 3 16.69 -14.88 -5.71
C TYR A 3 15.71 -15.64 -6.62
N ALA A 4 14.43 -15.32 -6.47
CA ALA A 4 13.33 -15.77 -7.30
C ALA A 4 12.23 -14.70 -7.30
N ASP A 5 11.42 -14.65 -8.36
CA ASP A 5 10.31 -13.72 -8.53
C ASP A 5 9.00 -14.25 -7.89
N SER A 6 9.10 -15.27 -7.04
CA SER A 6 8.00 -15.89 -6.31
C SER A 6 8.39 -16.22 -4.85
N ARG A 7 7.45 -16.70 -4.02
CA ARG A 7 7.64 -16.93 -2.57
C ARG A 7 8.06 -18.36 -2.20
N GLY A 8 7.80 -19.34 -3.05
CA GLY A 8 8.06 -20.77 -2.81
C GLY A 8 6.87 -21.51 -2.19
N PHE A 9 7.10 -22.77 -1.79
CA PHE A 9 6.09 -23.72 -1.29
C PHE A 9 4.99 -24.04 -2.32
N GLY A 10 3.89 -24.67 -1.92
CA GLY A 10 2.90 -25.23 -2.85
C GLY A 10 2.11 -24.15 -3.61
N SER A 11 1.71 -23.07 -2.95
CA SER A 11 0.97 -21.95 -3.55
C SER A 11 1.87 -21.04 -4.41
N ASP A 12 3.14 -20.89 -4.03
CA ASP A 12 4.19 -20.13 -4.72
C ASP A 12 3.75 -18.78 -5.34
N PRO A 13 3.17 -17.85 -4.54
CA PRO A 13 2.72 -16.55 -5.03
C PRO A 13 3.88 -15.69 -5.55
N LEU A 14 3.56 -14.71 -6.40
CA LEU A 14 4.55 -13.83 -7.01
C LEU A 14 5.13 -12.78 -6.04
N ARG A 15 6.36 -12.37 -6.31
CA ARG A 15 7.02 -11.19 -5.74
C ARG A 15 7.29 -10.18 -6.86
N PRO A 16 6.28 -9.40 -7.30
CA PRO A 16 6.36 -8.60 -8.54
C PRO A 16 7.41 -7.49 -8.51
N HIS A 17 7.95 -7.15 -7.34
CA HIS A 17 8.85 -6.01 -7.13
C HIS A 17 10.24 -6.42 -6.60
N ILE A 18 10.49 -7.71 -6.35
CA ILE A 18 11.77 -8.20 -5.80
C ILE A 18 12.96 -7.92 -6.72
N TRP A 19 12.71 -7.70 -8.01
CA TRP A 19 13.72 -7.29 -8.99
C TRP A 19 14.48 -6.02 -8.61
N ARG A 20 13.93 -5.15 -7.75
CA ARG A 20 14.68 -3.99 -7.20
C ARG A 20 15.92 -4.41 -6.44
N TYR A 21 15.87 -5.52 -5.71
CA TYR A 21 17.05 -6.08 -5.05
C TYR A 21 18.08 -6.59 -6.05
N ARG A 22 17.66 -7.31 -7.11
CA ARG A 22 18.57 -7.76 -8.17
C ARG A 22 19.25 -6.57 -8.85
N ASP A 23 18.50 -5.51 -9.15
CA ASP A 23 19.05 -4.30 -9.76
C ASP A 23 20.05 -3.61 -8.83
N TRP A 24 19.78 -3.54 -7.52
CA TRP A 24 20.73 -3.05 -6.54
C TRP A 24 22.03 -3.87 -6.53
N VAL A 25 21.97 -5.21 -6.61
CA VAL A 25 23.17 -6.07 -6.69
C VAL A 25 23.99 -5.75 -7.95
N ILE A 26 23.31 -5.56 -9.09
CA ILE A 26 23.96 -5.22 -10.37
C ILE A 26 24.62 -3.84 -10.28
N GLU A 27 23.92 -2.86 -9.73
CA GLU A 27 24.42 -1.50 -9.54
C GLU A 27 25.61 -1.46 -8.57
N ALA A 28 25.54 -2.19 -7.45
CA ALA A 28 26.64 -2.31 -6.49
C ALA A 28 27.90 -2.88 -7.14
N PHE A 29 27.75 -3.95 -7.93
CA PHE A 29 28.87 -4.51 -8.70
C PHE A 29 29.38 -3.53 -9.76
N ASN A 30 28.49 -2.86 -10.50
CA ASN A 30 28.86 -1.91 -11.54
C ASN A 30 29.59 -0.69 -10.98
N LYS A 31 29.16 -0.16 -9.82
CA LYS A 31 29.80 0.94 -9.08
C LYS A 31 31.10 0.49 -8.36
N ASN A 32 31.47 -0.79 -8.44
CA ASN A 32 32.61 -1.38 -7.73
C ASN A 32 32.54 -1.15 -6.20
N LYS A 33 31.33 -1.30 -5.63
CA LYS A 33 31.13 -1.18 -4.18
C LYS A 33 32.07 -2.18 -3.46
N PRO A 34 32.87 -1.73 -2.47
CA PRO A 34 33.70 -2.62 -1.67
C PRO A 34 32.86 -3.76 -1.05
N PHE A 35 33.39 -4.99 -1.08
CA PHE A 35 32.65 -6.19 -0.66
C PHE A 35 32.29 -6.17 0.84
N ASP A 36 33.08 -5.51 1.68
CA ASP A 36 32.75 -5.27 3.09
C ASP A 36 31.49 -4.42 3.24
N GLN A 37 31.41 -3.30 2.51
CA GLN A 37 30.23 -2.43 2.51
C GLN A 37 29.02 -3.15 1.91
N PHE A 38 29.21 -3.87 0.81
CA PHE A 38 28.17 -4.72 0.22
C PHE A 38 27.63 -5.75 1.24
N THR A 39 28.50 -6.36 2.02
CA THR A 39 28.12 -7.30 3.08
C THR A 39 27.33 -6.62 4.19
N ILE A 40 27.83 -5.49 4.71
CA ILE A 40 27.18 -4.75 5.79
C ILE A 40 25.77 -4.33 5.39
N GLU A 41 25.61 -3.78 4.18
CA GLU A 41 24.32 -3.32 3.67
C GLU A 41 23.32 -4.49 3.51
N GLN A 42 23.75 -5.66 3.04
CA GLN A 42 22.85 -6.82 2.91
C GLN A 42 22.38 -7.41 4.24
N ILE A 43 23.25 -7.46 5.25
CA ILE A 43 22.94 -8.08 6.55
C ILE A 43 22.18 -7.11 7.47
N ALA A 44 22.55 -5.83 7.45
CA ALA A 44 22.12 -4.84 8.44
C ALA A 44 22.00 -3.41 7.88
N GLY A 45 21.77 -3.22 6.58
CA GLY A 45 21.65 -1.89 5.97
C GLY A 45 20.54 -1.03 6.55
N ASP A 46 19.48 -1.64 7.10
CA ASP A 46 18.39 -0.96 7.80
C ASP A 46 18.79 -0.41 9.18
N LEU A 47 19.91 -0.87 9.74
CA LEU A 47 20.45 -0.46 11.04
C LEU A 47 21.57 0.58 10.94
N LEU A 48 21.92 1.01 9.73
CA LEU A 48 22.88 2.10 9.54
C LEU A 48 22.27 3.43 10.05
N PRO A 49 23.08 4.37 10.56
CA PRO A 49 22.58 5.69 10.94
C PRO A 49 21.98 6.40 9.72
N SER A 50 20.70 6.79 9.80
CA SER A 50 19.96 7.42 8.69
C SER A 50 20.09 6.65 7.36
N PRO A 51 19.60 5.40 7.31
CA PRO A 51 19.90 4.50 6.21
C PRO A 51 19.23 4.96 4.92
N THR A 52 20.02 5.04 3.85
CA THR A 52 19.56 5.43 2.51
C THR A 52 18.61 4.39 1.92
N LEU A 53 17.88 4.76 0.87
CA LEU A 53 17.01 3.83 0.14
C LEU A 53 17.79 2.61 -0.38
N GLU A 54 18.96 2.81 -1.01
CA GLU A 54 19.80 1.72 -1.52
C GLU A 54 20.20 0.74 -0.39
N GLN A 55 20.58 1.27 0.78
CA GLN A 55 20.99 0.45 1.93
C GLN A 55 19.83 -0.37 2.51
N ARG A 56 18.60 0.18 2.49
CA ARG A 56 17.42 -0.59 2.89
C ARG A 56 17.05 -1.65 1.85
N ILE A 57 17.13 -1.34 0.56
CA ILE A 57 16.92 -2.30 -0.54
C ILE A 57 17.87 -3.50 -0.42
N ALA A 58 19.14 -3.27 -0.04
CA ALA A 58 20.13 -4.31 0.14
C ALA A 58 19.68 -5.43 1.09
N THR A 59 18.94 -5.08 2.14
CA THR A 59 18.45 -6.03 3.15
C THR A 59 17.44 -7.04 2.61
N ALA A 60 16.85 -6.78 1.44
CA ALA A 60 15.99 -7.74 0.76
C ALA A 60 16.70 -9.09 0.47
N PHE A 61 18.04 -9.16 0.55
CA PHE A 61 18.79 -10.42 0.58
C PHE A 61 18.15 -11.47 1.52
N HIS A 62 17.83 -11.11 2.77
CA HIS A 62 17.21 -12.00 3.75
C HIS A 62 15.68 -12.10 3.64
N ARG A 63 15.07 -11.24 2.81
CA ARG A 63 13.66 -11.34 2.41
C ARG A 63 13.44 -12.23 1.19
N ASN A 64 14.51 -12.77 0.59
CA ASN A 64 14.39 -13.79 -0.44
C ASN A 64 14.08 -15.19 0.11
N THR A 65 14.23 -15.42 1.43
CA THR A 65 13.80 -16.64 2.12
C THR A 65 12.34 -16.96 1.80
N MET A 66 12.00 -18.24 1.72
CA MET A 66 10.66 -18.68 1.37
C MET A 66 9.67 -18.40 2.51
N THR A 67 8.41 -18.13 2.15
CA THR A 67 7.30 -17.82 3.06
C THR A 67 6.12 -18.73 2.72
N ASN A 68 5.45 -19.30 3.72
CA ASN A 68 4.34 -20.22 3.50
C ASN A 68 3.05 -19.68 4.12
N THR A 69 2.11 -19.31 3.27
CA THR A 69 0.85 -18.69 3.68
C THR A 69 -0.35 -19.56 3.30
N GLU A 70 -0.15 -20.87 3.22
CA GLU A 70 -1.18 -21.85 2.89
C GLU A 70 -2.14 -22.07 4.07
N GLY A 71 -3.43 -22.30 3.79
CA GLY A 71 -4.39 -22.56 4.85
C GLY A 71 -4.03 -23.82 5.65
N GLY A 72 -3.94 -23.70 6.97
CA GLY A 72 -3.65 -24.80 7.88
C GLY A 72 -2.17 -24.97 8.28
N THR A 73 -1.30 -24.05 7.86
CA THR A 73 0.10 -23.97 8.35
C THR A 73 0.18 -23.25 9.70
N ASP A 74 1.25 -23.50 10.46
CA ASP A 74 1.56 -22.77 11.70
C ASP A 74 2.52 -21.61 11.40
N ASP A 75 2.07 -20.37 11.56
CA ASP A 75 2.88 -19.16 11.33
C ASP A 75 4.20 -19.17 12.12
N GLU A 76 4.20 -19.73 13.33
CA GLU A 76 5.40 -19.79 14.17
C GLU A 76 6.40 -20.80 13.62
N GLU A 77 5.94 -21.93 13.08
CA GLU A 77 6.79 -22.93 12.43
C GLU A 77 7.59 -22.30 11.29
N PHE A 78 6.90 -21.58 10.39
CA PHE A 78 7.55 -21.01 9.22
C PHE A 78 8.33 -19.73 9.51
N ARG A 79 7.92 -18.96 10.53
CA ARG A 79 8.77 -17.88 11.08
C ARG A 79 10.10 -18.45 11.60
N VAL A 80 10.05 -19.54 12.38
CA VAL A 80 11.24 -20.23 12.87
C VAL A 80 12.08 -20.80 11.71
N ALA A 81 11.44 -21.40 10.72
CA ALA A 81 12.12 -21.90 9.52
C ALA A 81 12.86 -20.78 8.78
N ALA A 82 12.23 -19.62 8.61
CA ALA A 82 12.83 -18.46 7.97
C ALA A 82 14.03 -17.91 8.76
N VAL A 83 13.93 -17.85 10.10
CA VAL A 83 15.03 -17.41 10.96
C VAL A 83 16.24 -18.35 10.87
N LYS A 84 16.01 -19.67 10.95
CA LYS A 84 17.05 -20.70 10.76
C LYS A 84 17.71 -20.57 9.40
N ASP A 85 16.89 -20.43 8.35
CA ASP A 85 17.34 -20.26 6.98
C ASP A 85 18.29 -19.08 6.81
N ARG A 86 17.94 -17.91 7.37
CA ARG A 86 18.76 -16.70 7.29
C ARG A 86 20.11 -16.88 7.99
N ALA A 87 20.12 -17.49 9.16
CA ALA A 87 21.36 -17.79 9.89
C ALA A 87 22.26 -18.74 9.10
N GLU A 88 21.69 -19.83 8.58
CA GLU A 88 22.41 -20.82 7.79
C GLU A 88 22.95 -20.24 6.48
N VAL A 89 22.14 -19.46 5.75
CA VAL A 89 22.58 -18.78 4.53
C VAL A 89 23.74 -17.84 4.84
N THR A 90 23.68 -17.11 5.95
CA THR A 90 24.75 -16.20 6.34
C THR A 90 26.06 -16.95 6.56
N MET A 91 26.03 -18.02 7.35
CA MET A 91 27.24 -18.81 7.61
C MET A 91 27.74 -19.55 6.36
N GLN A 92 26.83 -20.10 5.57
CA GLN A 92 27.23 -20.81 4.35
C GLN A 92 27.79 -19.83 3.32
N VAL A 93 27.19 -18.65 3.12
CA VAL A 93 27.63 -17.68 2.12
C VAL A 93 28.92 -16.97 2.54
N TRP A 94 29.06 -16.52 3.79
CA TRP A 94 30.27 -15.78 4.17
C TRP A 94 31.35 -16.67 4.76
N MET A 95 31.00 -17.62 5.61
CA MET A 95 31.97 -18.46 6.33
C MET A 95 32.29 -19.78 5.61
N GLY A 96 31.46 -20.20 4.65
CA GLY A 96 31.64 -21.48 3.95
C GLY A 96 31.53 -22.67 4.90
N LEU A 97 30.65 -22.62 5.89
CA LEU A 97 30.49 -23.66 6.91
C LEU A 97 29.15 -24.38 6.79
N THR A 98 29.13 -25.69 7.08
CA THR A 98 27.93 -26.53 7.17
C THR A 98 27.19 -26.33 8.50
N PHE A 99 26.86 -25.08 8.82
CA PHE A 99 26.32 -24.67 10.11
C PHE A 99 24.98 -25.36 10.46
N GLY A 100 24.16 -25.69 9.47
CA GLY A 100 22.84 -26.33 9.64
C GLY A 100 22.87 -27.68 10.37
N CYS A 101 23.98 -28.44 10.32
CA CYS A 101 24.09 -29.69 11.08
C CYS A 101 23.99 -29.47 12.60
N ALA A 102 24.34 -28.27 13.08
CA ALA A 102 24.26 -27.92 14.50
C ALA A 102 22.82 -27.66 15.00
N GLN A 103 21.82 -27.65 14.10
CA GLN A 103 20.41 -27.39 14.47
C GLN A 103 19.88 -28.42 15.48
N CYS A 104 20.20 -29.71 15.29
CA CYS A 104 19.60 -30.80 16.08
C CYS A 104 20.51 -31.33 17.19
N HIS A 105 21.82 -31.15 17.06
CA HIS A 105 22.86 -31.63 17.98
C HIS A 105 24.13 -30.81 17.77
N ASN A 106 25.14 -30.93 18.65
CA ASN A 106 26.45 -30.31 18.40
C ASN A 106 27.02 -30.81 17.07
N HIS A 107 27.66 -29.93 16.29
CA HIS A 107 28.28 -30.33 15.04
C HIS A 107 29.25 -31.49 15.27
N LYS A 108 29.19 -32.51 14.41
CA LYS A 108 29.88 -33.79 14.66
C LYS A 108 31.41 -33.65 14.60
N TYR A 109 31.90 -32.78 13.74
CA TYR A 109 33.34 -32.69 13.40
C TYR A 109 33.95 -31.31 13.66
N ASP A 110 33.13 -30.26 13.64
CA ASP A 110 33.60 -28.89 13.79
C ASP A 110 33.24 -28.40 15.19
N PRO A 111 34.02 -27.48 15.79
CA PRO A 111 33.80 -26.97 17.14
C PRO A 111 32.64 -25.97 17.17
N LEU A 112 31.45 -26.42 16.80
CA LEU A 112 30.22 -25.64 16.74
C LEU A 112 29.14 -26.37 17.56
N SER A 113 28.75 -25.79 18.68
CA SER A 113 27.69 -26.35 19.53
C SER A 113 26.29 -26.03 18.99
N GLN A 114 25.31 -26.84 19.37
CA GLN A 114 23.89 -26.53 19.11
C GLN A 114 23.49 -25.21 19.77
N LYS A 115 24.05 -24.89 20.94
CA LYS A 115 23.78 -23.63 21.63
C LYS A 115 24.21 -22.44 20.77
N GLU A 116 25.43 -22.48 20.20
CA GLU A 116 25.93 -21.45 19.30
C GLU A 116 25.09 -21.32 18.03
N TYR A 117 24.53 -22.43 17.51
CA TYR A 117 23.58 -22.38 16.41
C TYR A 117 22.38 -21.49 16.74
N TYR A 118 21.73 -21.72 17.89
CA TYR A 118 20.59 -20.92 18.29
C TYR A 118 20.97 -19.49 18.72
N GLN A 119 22.17 -19.27 19.26
CA GLN A 119 22.69 -17.93 19.51
C GLN A 119 22.82 -17.12 18.20
N LEU A 120 23.25 -17.76 17.10
CA LEU A 120 23.30 -17.10 15.80
C LEU A 120 21.90 -16.84 15.22
N THR A 121 20.95 -17.77 15.40
CA THR A 121 19.56 -17.50 14.99
C THR A 121 18.96 -16.28 15.70
N SER A 122 19.42 -15.96 16.92
CA SER A 122 18.93 -14.82 17.69
C SER A 122 19.12 -13.47 16.98
N PHE A 123 20.14 -13.31 16.11
CA PHE A 123 20.31 -12.08 15.33
C PHE A 123 19.16 -11.86 14.33
N PHE A 124 18.69 -12.94 13.70
CA PHE A 124 17.62 -12.88 12.70
C PHE A 124 16.23 -13.03 13.30
N ASN A 125 16.14 -13.39 14.59
CA ASN A 125 14.88 -13.51 15.32
C ASN A 125 14.26 -12.15 15.71
N GLN A 126 15.02 -11.05 15.59
CA GLN A 126 14.60 -9.70 15.98
C GLN A 126 14.00 -8.88 14.84
N THR A 127 13.47 -9.54 13.82
CA THR A 127 13.00 -8.87 12.61
C THR A 127 11.47 -8.76 12.62
N ALA A 128 10.93 -7.64 12.17
CA ALA A 128 9.50 -7.34 12.25
C ALA A 128 8.65 -8.16 11.28
N ASP A 129 9.27 -8.86 10.32
CA ASP A 129 8.57 -9.77 9.43
C ASP A 129 8.06 -11.01 10.16
N TYR A 130 6.97 -11.55 9.64
CA TYR A 130 6.26 -12.73 10.09
C TYR A 130 5.55 -13.35 8.89
N ASP A 131 5.18 -14.63 8.98
CA ASP A 131 4.74 -15.37 7.79
C ASP A 131 3.28 -15.08 7.42
N GLN A 132 3.06 -13.94 6.75
CA GLN A 132 1.76 -13.49 6.28
C GLN A 132 1.72 -13.23 4.77
N PRO A 133 0.52 -13.24 4.14
CA PRO A 133 0.36 -13.03 2.70
C PRO A 133 0.84 -11.68 2.16
N ASP A 134 1.16 -10.70 3.00
CA ASP A 134 1.49 -9.34 2.58
C ASP A 134 3.00 -9.04 2.49
N GLU A 135 3.88 -9.98 2.86
CA GLU A 135 5.34 -9.81 2.86
C GLU A 135 5.83 -8.60 3.68
N ARG A 136 5.05 -8.13 4.66
CA ARG A 136 5.47 -6.99 5.49
C ARG A 136 6.69 -7.33 6.37
N PRO A 137 7.49 -6.32 6.76
CA PRO A 137 7.44 -4.94 6.29
C PRO A 137 7.94 -4.79 4.86
N THR A 138 7.29 -3.87 4.14
CA THR A 138 7.63 -3.45 2.78
C THR A 138 7.94 -1.96 2.76
N MET A 139 8.64 -1.51 1.72
CA MET A 139 8.87 -0.08 1.49
C MET A 139 8.79 0.28 -0.01
N PRO A 140 8.33 1.49 -0.35
CA PRO A 140 8.46 2.01 -1.70
C PRO A 140 9.93 2.06 -2.13
N ALA A 141 10.25 1.46 -3.28
CA ALA A 141 11.60 1.33 -3.83
C ALA A 141 11.71 1.90 -5.25
N PRO A 142 11.42 3.20 -5.46
CA PRO A 142 11.41 3.83 -6.78
C PRO A 142 12.75 3.69 -7.51
N THR A 143 12.70 3.70 -8.85
CA THR A 143 13.89 3.92 -9.68
C THR A 143 14.14 5.41 -9.86
N GLU A 144 15.36 5.80 -10.25
CA GLU A 144 15.68 7.19 -10.60
C GLU A 144 14.78 7.72 -11.73
N GLU A 145 14.45 6.87 -12.70
CA GLU A 145 13.54 7.20 -13.80
C GLU A 145 12.12 7.51 -13.29
N MET A 146 11.61 6.74 -12.32
CA MET A 146 10.31 6.99 -11.71
C MET A 146 10.29 8.27 -10.88
N LEU A 147 11.36 8.55 -10.13
CA LEU A 147 11.51 9.79 -9.40
C LEU A 147 11.52 10.99 -10.36
N ALA A 148 12.31 10.92 -11.44
CA ALA A 148 12.37 11.97 -12.45
C ALA A 148 11.02 12.17 -13.17
N ALA A 149 10.32 11.08 -13.51
CA ALA A 149 9.00 11.15 -14.12
C ALA A 149 7.96 11.79 -13.19
N ASN A 150 7.93 11.41 -11.91
CA ASN A 150 7.03 12.01 -10.94
C ASN A 150 7.37 13.48 -10.65
N ALA A 151 8.65 13.84 -10.56
CA ALA A 151 9.07 15.23 -10.41
C ALA A 151 8.67 16.10 -11.62
N LYS A 152 8.71 15.54 -12.83
CA LYS A 152 8.20 16.22 -14.04
C LYS A 152 6.68 16.42 -13.96
N ILE A 153 5.93 15.41 -13.53
CA ILE A 153 4.49 15.52 -13.31
C ILE A 153 4.19 16.58 -12.24
N ASP A 154 4.98 16.65 -11.16
CA ASP A 154 4.82 17.67 -10.11
C ASP A 154 4.97 19.09 -10.68
N GLN A 155 5.97 19.32 -11.54
CA GLN A 155 6.18 20.60 -12.20
C GLN A 155 5.02 20.97 -13.15
N GLU A 156 4.56 20.01 -13.96
CA GLU A 156 3.44 20.21 -14.88
C GLU A 156 2.14 20.51 -14.11
N VAL A 157 1.86 19.74 -13.06
CA VAL A 157 0.68 19.94 -12.19
C VAL A 157 0.77 21.29 -11.46
N ALA A 158 1.96 21.69 -10.99
CA ALA A 158 2.13 23.00 -10.36
C ALA A 158 1.80 24.15 -11.34
N GLY A 159 2.27 24.06 -12.59
CA GLY A 159 1.93 25.03 -13.64
C GLY A 159 0.44 25.04 -13.99
N LEU A 160 -0.21 23.87 -14.04
CA LEU A 160 -1.66 23.79 -14.25
C LEU A 160 -2.46 24.34 -13.07
N LYS A 161 -2.03 24.10 -11.83
CA LYS A 161 -2.63 24.70 -10.63
C LYS A 161 -2.50 26.22 -10.62
N GLN A 162 -1.39 26.77 -11.10
CA GLN A 162 -1.25 28.21 -11.28
C GLN A 162 -2.29 28.77 -12.27
N LYS A 163 -2.55 28.07 -13.39
CA LYS A 163 -3.62 28.46 -14.33
C LYS A 163 -5.02 28.44 -13.71
N LEU A 164 -5.27 27.60 -12.71
CA LEU A 164 -6.54 27.60 -11.96
C LEU A 164 -6.70 28.83 -11.05
N GLU A 165 -5.60 29.48 -10.70
CA GLU A 165 -5.61 30.71 -9.89
C GLU A 165 -5.60 31.99 -10.73
N GLU A 166 -5.19 31.89 -12.00
CA GLU A 166 -5.22 33.01 -12.94
C GLU A 166 -6.65 33.41 -13.30
N THR A 167 -6.86 34.72 -13.38
CA THR A 167 -8.13 35.32 -13.76
C THR A 167 -7.98 35.93 -15.15
N THR A 168 -8.84 35.54 -16.10
CA THR A 168 -8.93 36.15 -17.44
C THR A 168 -10.17 37.06 -17.53
N PRO A 169 -10.24 37.99 -18.51
CA PRO A 169 -11.42 38.83 -18.70
C PRO A 169 -12.73 38.04 -18.86
N GLU A 170 -12.67 36.87 -19.52
CA GLU A 170 -13.81 35.97 -19.69
C GLU A 170 -14.23 35.34 -18.36
N LEU A 171 -13.26 34.91 -17.54
CA LEU A 171 -13.53 34.39 -16.20
C LEU A 171 -14.10 35.46 -15.27
N GLU A 172 -13.61 36.71 -15.35
CA GLU A 172 -14.19 37.83 -14.58
C GLU A 172 -15.63 38.12 -15.00
N ALA A 173 -15.92 38.09 -16.31
CA ALA A 173 -17.26 38.30 -16.82
C ALA A 173 -18.21 37.18 -16.36
N ALA A 174 -17.80 35.92 -16.50
CA ALA A 174 -18.57 34.77 -16.05
C ALA A 174 -18.76 34.74 -14.52
N GLN A 175 -17.72 35.13 -13.76
CA GLN A 175 -17.83 35.29 -12.31
C GLN A 175 -18.88 36.34 -11.97
N LYS A 176 -18.83 37.53 -12.58
CA LYS A 176 -19.82 38.59 -12.35
C LYS A 176 -21.24 38.12 -12.68
N GLU A 177 -21.42 37.36 -13.74
CA GLU A 177 -22.72 36.78 -14.10
C GLU A 177 -23.19 35.80 -13.00
N TRP A 178 -22.34 34.86 -12.58
CA TRP A 178 -22.64 33.95 -11.48
C TRP A 178 -23.00 34.71 -10.19
N GLU A 179 -22.24 35.75 -9.85
CA GLU A 179 -22.50 36.61 -8.69
C GLU A 179 -23.89 37.28 -8.76
N THR A 180 -24.36 37.65 -9.96
CA THR A 180 -25.72 38.21 -10.11
C THR A 180 -26.81 37.16 -9.84
N THR A 181 -26.57 35.89 -10.14
CA THR A 181 -27.53 34.80 -9.87
C THR A 181 -27.74 34.55 -8.38
N LEU A 182 -26.81 35.04 -7.55
CA LEU A 182 -26.83 34.92 -6.09
C LEU A 182 -27.36 36.17 -5.38
N LYS A 183 -27.69 37.26 -6.08
CA LYS A 183 -28.18 38.48 -5.42
C LYS A 183 -29.48 38.22 -4.68
N LEU A 184 -29.67 38.95 -3.58
CA LEU A 184 -30.94 38.94 -2.86
C LEU A 184 -32.03 39.57 -3.75
N PRO A 185 -33.25 38.99 -3.79
CA PRO A 185 -34.37 39.58 -4.50
C PRO A 185 -34.67 40.99 -4.00
N THR A 186 -35.30 41.82 -4.83
CA THR A 186 -35.75 43.18 -4.45
C THR A 186 -37.25 43.26 -4.20
N ASP A 187 -38.01 42.23 -4.59
CA ASP A 187 -39.48 42.15 -4.56
C ASP A 187 -40.03 41.67 -3.20
N TRP A 188 -39.52 42.22 -2.12
CA TRP A 188 -39.98 41.90 -0.78
C TRP A 188 -41.33 42.55 -0.48
N GLN A 189 -42.30 41.76 -0.05
CA GLN A 189 -43.64 42.21 0.31
C GLN A 189 -43.87 41.99 1.80
N GLY A 190 -44.38 43.01 2.51
CA GLY A 190 -44.67 42.91 3.94
C GLY A 190 -45.72 41.85 4.23
N LEU A 191 -45.54 41.08 5.29
CA LEU A 191 -46.48 40.09 5.79
C LEU A 191 -47.21 40.64 7.02
N GLY A 192 -48.50 40.32 7.14
CA GLY A 192 -49.26 40.60 8.35
C GLY A 192 -48.84 39.63 9.45
N ILE A 193 -48.69 40.11 10.68
CA ILE A 193 -48.43 39.24 11.84
C ILE A 193 -49.50 39.53 12.89
N GLN A 194 -50.17 38.50 13.39
CA GLN A 194 -51.16 38.62 14.47
C GLN A 194 -50.67 37.92 15.73
N LYS A 195 -50.92 38.50 16.90
CA LYS A 195 -50.59 37.85 18.16
C LYS A 195 -51.47 36.62 18.33
N SER A 196 -50.86 35.44 18.48
CA SER A 196 -51.63 34.23 18.72
C SER A 196 -52.17 34.20 20.17
N ALA A 197 -53.07 33.26 20.46
CA ALA A 197 -53.54 33.02 21.83
C ALA A 197 -52.42 32.50 22.78
N ARG A 198 -51.28 32.08 22.24
CA ARG A 198 -50.11 31.61 23.01
C ARG A 198 -49.10 32.75 23.16
N GLU A 199 -48.66 32.98 24.39
CA GLU A 199 -47.66 34.00 24.73
C GLU A 199 -46.32 33.71 24.01
N GLY A 200 -45.70 34.74 23.42
CA GLY A 200 -44.46 34.60 22.65
C GLY A 200 -44.63 34.02 21.23
N VAL A 201 -45.86 33.72 20.79
CA VAL A 201 -46.14 33.15 19.47
C VAL A 201 -47.01 34.10 18.66
N TRP A 202 -46.55 34.38 17.45
CA TRP A 202 -47.24 35.19 16.46
C TRP A 202 -47.63 34.33 15.26
N GLU A 203 -48.72 34.67 14.59
CA GLU A 203 -49.21 33.97 13.40
C GLU A 203 -48.95 34.83 12.17
N VAL A 204 -48.30 34.23 11.18
CA VAL A 204 -47.99 34.88 9.90
C VAL A 204 -49.22 34.77 9.00
N MET A 205 -49.80 35.91 8.65
CA MET A 205 -50.95 36.00 7.77
C MET A 205 -50.47 36.32 6.34
N PRO A 206 -51.04 35.66 5.32
CA PRO A 206 -50.82 36.09 3.94
C PRO A 206 -51.28 37.55 3.79
N SER A 207 -50.45 38.39 3.19
CA SER A 207 -50.83 39.75 2.82
C SER A 207 -50.96 39.83 1.29
N GLY A 208 -52.08 40.35 0.81
CA GLY A 208 -52.32 40.52 -0.63
C GLY A 208 -52.27 39.23 -1.46
N GLU A 209 -51.64 39.27 -2.64
CA GLU A 209 -51.53 38.14 -3.59
C GLU A 209 -50.37 37.16 -3.27
N LEU A 210 -49.56 37.41 -2.24
CA LEU A 210 -48.36 36.63 -1.96
C LEU A 210 -48.68 35.37 -1.12
N THR A 211 -49.20 34.33 -1.78
CA THR A 211 -49.50 33.04 -1.12
C THR A 211 -48.30 32.10 -1.11
N MET A 212 -47.50 32.07 -2.18
CA MET A 212 -46.30 31.22 -2.26
C MET A 212 -45.04 31.98 -1.89
N VAL A 213 -44.26 31.47 -0.93
CA VAL A 213 -43.05 32.14 -0.41
C VAL A 213 -41.83 31.22 -0.48
N ARG A 214 -40.68 31.80 -0.85
CA ARG A 214 -39.37 31.12 -0.96
C ARG A 214 -38.25 31.77 -0.16
N GLY A 215 -38.49 32.97 0.36
CA GLY A 215 -37.63 33.62 1.34
C GLY A 215 -38.40 34.57 2.23
N MET A 216 -37.90 34.77 3.46
CA MET A 216 -38.47 35.68 4.45
C MET A 216 -37.35 36.54 5.03
N ARG A 217 -37.58 37.83 5.21
CA ARG A 217 -36.65 38.72 5.92
C ARG A 217 -37.41 39.54 6.95
N TRP A 218 -36.72 39.97 8.00
CA TRP A 218 -37.32 40.82 9.03
C TRP A 218 -36.55 42.12 9.21
N LYS A 219 -37.25 43.14 9.70
CA LYS A 219 -36.70 44.45 10.09
C LYS A 219 -37.21 44.84 11.47
N GLY A 220 -36.33 45.37 12.33
CA GLY A 220 -36.75 46.07 13.56
C GLY A 220 -36.60 45.36 14.92
N ALA A 221 -35.68 44.41 15.08
CA ALA A 221 -35.40 43.81 16.41
C ALA A 221 -33.98 44.14 16.90
N SER A 222 -33.86 44.77 18.07
CA SER A 222 -32.57 45.16 18.67
C SER A 222 -31.94 44.10 19.59
N SER A 223 -32.42 42.85 19.61
CA SER A 223 -31.81 41.77 20.39
C SER A 223 -31.46 40.58 19.51
N SER A 224 -30.19 40.18 19.58
CA SER A 224 -29.56 39.05 18.89
C SER A 224 -30.07 37.66 19.31
N ASP A 225 -31.03 37.58 20.23
CA ASP A 225 -31.53 36.32 20.78
C ASP A 225 -32.79 35.85 20.05
N GLY A 226 -32.59 35.31 18.84
CA GLY A 226 -33.37 34.18 18.32
C GLY A 226 -34.84 34.40 17.94
N LEU A 227 -35.10 35.04 16.80
CA LEU A 227 -36.36 34.81 16.08
C LEU A 227 -36.37 33.34 15.60
N ARG A 228 -37.50 32.61 15.68
CA ARG A 228 -37.60 31.21 15.20
C ARG A 228 -38.92 31.02 14.45
N LEU A 229 -38.84 30.60 13.19
CA LEU A 229 -40.05 30.25 12.43
C LEU A 229 -40.41 28.78 12.67
N LYS A 230 -41.66 28.50 13.03
CA LYS A 230 -42.20 27.14 13.19
C LYS A 230 -43.47 27.00 12.35
N ARG A 231 -43.42 26.15 11.33
CA ARG A 231 -44.61 25.82 10.53
C ARG A 231 -45.60 25.00 11.38
N VAL A 232 -46.89 25.33 11.35
CA VAL A 232 -47.97 24.62 12.06
C VAL A 232 -49.15 24.47 11.11
N SER A 233 -49.27 23.34 10.40
CA SER A 233 -50.45 23.04 9.58
C SER A 233 -51.76 23.09 10.41
N ALA A 234 -52.88 23.51 9.80
CA ALA A 234 -54.18 23.69 10.46
C ALA A 234 -54.88 22.38 10.85
N GLU A 235 -54.37 21.22 10.42
CA GLU A 235 -54.81 19.91 10.92
C GLU A 235 -53.75 19.30 11.86
N PRO A 236 -54.14 18.59 12.93
CA PRO A 236 -53.18 17.82 13.72
C PRO A 236 -52.42 16.90 12.77
N ILE A 237 -51.10 17.07 12.73
CA ILE A 237 -50.22 16.26 11.88
C ILE A 237 -50.52 14.80 12.18
N PRO A 238 -51.10 14.03 11.24
CA PRO A 238 -51.36 12.62 11.50
C PRO A 238 -50.00 11.93 11.72
N PRO A 239 -49.90 10.89 12.56
CA PRO A 239 -48.70 10.07 12.57
C PRO A 239 -48.45 9.50 11.17
N VAL A 240 -47.21 9.51 10.69
CA VAL A 240 -46.88 8.98 9.35
C VAL A 240 -47.18 7.48 9.38
N LYS A 241 -48.14 7.07 8.56
CA LYS A 241 -48.53 5.68 8.43
C LYS A 241 -47.91 5.10 7.18
N GLY A 242 -47.09 4.06 7.32
CA GLY A 242 -46.35 3.46 6.22
C GLY A 242 -46.23 1.95 6.37
N GLN A 243 -46.14 1.25 5.24
CA GLN A 243 -45.83 -0.17 5.17
C GLN A 243 -44.39 -0.43 4.76
N PHE A 244 -43.80 0.41 3.91
CA PHE A 244 -42.41 0.25 3.48
C PHE A 244 -41.56 1.42 3.95
N VAL A 245 -40.34 1.12 4.39
CA VAL A 245 -39.29 2.12 4.64
C VAL A 245 -38.14 1.84 3.71
N ARG A 246 -37.77 2.83 2.89
CA ARG A 246 -36.74 2.73 1.87
C ARG A 246 -35.63 3.74 2.10
N ILE A 247 -34.40 3.28 1.94
CA ILE A 247 -33.18 4.08 1.91
C ILE A 247 -32.68 4.09 0.46
N GLU A 248 -32.56 5.26 -0.15
CA GLU A 248 -32.06 5.42 -1.52
C GLU A 248 -30.79 6.28 -1.50
N LEU A 249 -29.83 5.96 -2.36
CA LEU A 249 -28.58 6.70 -2.47
C LEU A 249 -28.39 7.20 -3.91
N PRO A 250 -28.89 8.40 -4.25
CA PRO A 250 -28.82 8.94 -5.60
C PRO A 250 -27.38 9.14 -6.11
N GLY A 251 -27.15 8.87 -7.39
CA GLY A 251 -25.87 9.05 -8.08
C GLY A 251 -25.58 7.92 -9.08
N GLU A 252 -24.71 8.14 -10.05
CA GLU A 252 -24.47 7.18 -11.15
C GLU A 252 -23.61 5.96 -10.76
N LYS A 253 -22.73 6.12 -9.78
CA LYS A 253 -21.79 5.08 -9.30
C LYS A 253 -21.72 5.09 -7.79
N LYS A 254 -22.72 4.47 -7.16
CA LYS A 254 -22.88 4.47 -5.71
C LYS A 254 -22.91 3.02 -5.21
N ILE A 255 -22.49 2.86 -3.96
CA ILE A 255 -22.58 1.61 -3.21
C ILE A 255 -23.29 1.96 -1.90
N LEU A 256 -24.44 1.35 -1.67
CA LEU A 256 -25.21 1.45 -0.43
C LEU A 256 -24.87 0.26 0.48
N SER A 257 -24.45 0.59 1.70
CA SER A 257 -24.19 -0.35 2.79
C SER A 257 -24.79 0.19 4.09
N LEU A 258 -25.53 -0.63 4.80
CA LEU A 258 -26.20 -0.32 6.06
C LEU A 258 -25.89 -1.42 7.07
N ALA A 259 -25.50 -1.05 8.28
CA ALA A 259 -25.26 -1.98 9.38
C ALA A 259 -26.58 -2.41 10.03
N GLU A 260 -27.45 -1.46 10.36
CA GLU A 260 -28.77 -1.75 10.93
C GLU A 260 -29.75 -0.64 10.58
N VAL A 261 -31.02 -0.99 10.42
CA VAL A 261 -32.14 -0.06 10.26
C VAL A 261 -33.25 -0.47 11.23
N GLU A 262 -33.46 0.34 12.26
CA GLU A 262 -34.59 0.18 13.17
C GLU A 262 -35.72 1.10 12.74
N VAL A 263 -36.93 0.56 12.60
CA VAL A 263 -38.14 1.34 12.33
C VAL A 263 -39.03 1.20 13.54
N LEU A 264 -39.28 2.29 14.25
CA LEU A 264 -40.06 2.30 15.48
C LEU A 264 -41.51 2.69 15.22
N SER A 265 -42.41 1.98 15.88
CA SER A 265 -43.83 2.32 16.04
C SER A 265 -44.09 2.46 17.54
N GLY A 266 -44.08 3.70 18.04
CA GLY A 266 -44.01 3.95 19.48
C GLY A 266 -42.61 3.61 19.99
N GLU A 267 -42.52 2.68 20.95
CA GLU A 267 -41.24 2.18 21.50
C GLU A 267 -40.78 0.86 20.86
N THR A 268 -41.60 0.25 19.99
CA THR A 268 -41.32 -1.07 19.41
C THR A 268 -40.62 -0.94 18.07
N ASN A 269 -39.45 -1.58 17.89
CA ASN A 269 -38.80 -1.72 16.58
C ASN A 269 -39.51 -2.80 15.75
N VAL A 270 -40.32 -2.35 14.79
CA VAL A 270 -41.13 -3.20 13.91
C VAL A 270 -40.39 -3.68 12.66
N ALA A 271 -39.17 -3.22 12.41
CA ALA A 271 -38.36 -3.67 11.27
C ALA A 271 -37.88 -5.12 11.41
N LYS A 272 -37.66 -5.59 12.65
CA LYS A 272 -37.21 -6.96 12.97
C LYS A 272 -38.17 -8.06 12.51
N GLU A 273 -39.46 -7.74 12.41
CA GLU A 273 -40.50 -8.66 11.93
C GLU A 273 -40.77 -8.48 10.43
N GLY A 274 -40.11 -7.50 9.79
CA GLY A 274 -40.30 -7.17 8.39
C GLY A 274 -39.47 -8.04 7.44
N LYS A 275 -39.64 -7.78 6.15
CA LYS A 275 -38.87 -8.43 5.08
C LYS A 275 -38.07 -7.39 4.31
N ALA A 276 -36.74 -7.43 4.43
CA ALA A 276 -35.84 -6.52 3.74
C ALA A 276 -35.46 -7.01 2.33
N THR A 277 -35.32 -6.07 1.40
CA THR A 277 -34.87 -6.25 0.01
C THR A 277 -33.98 -5.08 -0.40
N GLN A 278 -33.17 -5.23 -1.44
CA GLN A 278 -32.29 -4.18 -1.95
C GLN A 278 -32.12 -4.30 -3.47
N SER A 279 -31.67 -3.22 -4.12
CA SER A 279 -31.54 -3.12 -5.58
C SER A 279 -30.63 -4.17 -6.21
N SER A 280 -29.50 -4.45 -5.57
CA SER A 280 -28.53 -5.48 -5.97
C SER A 280 -27.79 -6.02 -4.75
N THR A 281 -27.18 -7.19 -4.84
CA THR A 281 -26.38 -7.76 -3.74
C THR A 281 -24.96 -8.04 -4.21
N SER A 282 -23.99 -7.60 -3.42
CA SER A 282 -22.56 -7.87 -3.62
C SER A 282 -21.94 -8.39 -2.32
N ASN A 283 -20.80 -9.10 -2.42
CA ASN A 283 -20.03 -9.58 -1.26
C ASN A 283 -20.84 -10.42 -0.26
N ASP A 284 -21.79 -11.23 -0.75
CA ASP A 284 -22.66 -12.09 0.07
C ASP A 284 -23.34 -11.36 1.24
N ALA A 285 -23.68 -10.09 1.04
CA ALA A 285 -24.24 -9.20 2.06
C ALA A 285 -25.71 -8.83 1.75
N PRO A 286 -26.66 -9.75 2.02
CA PRO A 286 -28.07 -9.57 1.68
C PRO A 286 -28.76 -8.52 2.55
N ALA A 287 -29.86 -7.96 2.04
CA ALA A 287 -30.63 -6.89 2.69
C ALA A 287 -31.07 -7.20 4.13
N GLY A 288 -31.31 -8.46 4.45
CA GLY A 288 -31.78 -8.90 5.78
C GLY A 288 -30.82 -8.61 6.92
N ARG A 289 -29.52 -8.40 6.64
CA ARG A 289 -28.52 -8.05 7.66
C ARG A 289 -28.86 -6.74 8.38
N ALA A 290 -29.42 -5.76 7.67
CA ALA A 290 -29.78 -4.48 8.27
C ALA A 290 -31.07 -4.49 9.11
N ILE A 291 -31.65 -5.66 9.41
CA ILE A 291 -32.77 -5.80 10.37
C ILE A 291 -32.53 -6.98 11.32
N ASP A 292 -31.28 -7.42 11.47
CA ASP A 292 -30.92 -8.60 12.27
C ASP A 292 -30.81 -8.28 13.77
N GLY A 293 -30.85 -7.00 14.15
CA GLY A 293 -30.74 -6.52 15.52
C GLY A 293 -29.32 -6.25 15.99
N ASN A 294 -28.31 -6.37 15.12
CA ASN A 294 -26.92 -6.10 15.41
C ASN A 294 -26.47 -4.79 14.75
N ARG A 295 -26.00 -3.86 15.57
CA ARG A 295 -25.69 -2.49 15.17
C ARG A 295 -24.22 -2.28 14.79
N ALA A 296 -23.43 -3.36 14.69
CA ALA A 296 -22.00 -3.25 14.47
C ALA A 296 -21.69 -2.85 13.02
N GLY A 297 -20.98 -1.74 12.84
CA GLY A 297 -20.63 -1.21 11.52
C GLY A 297 -19.44 -1.87 10.81
N GLU A 298 -18.82 -2.90 11.39
CA GLU A 298 -17.65 -3.59 10.82
C GLU A 298 -18.09 -4.65 9.80
N PHE A 299 -17.68 -4.52 8.55
CA PHE A 299 -18.16 -5.41 7.48
C PHE A 299 -17.74 -6.87 7.69
N ALA A 300 -16.57 -7.08 8.31
CA ALA A 300 -16.06 -8.41 8.65
C ALA A 300 -16.92 -9.17 9.68
N GLN A 301 -17.85 -8.50 10.37
CA GLN A 301 -18.77 -9.12 11.34
C GLN A 301 -20.05 -9.68 10.69
N GLU A 302 -20.13 -9.68 9.36
CA GLU A 302 -21.23 -10.29 8.57
C GLU A 302 -22.64 -9.78 8.90
N THR A 303 -22.75 -8.58 9.44
CA THR A 303 -24.02 -7.91 9.79
C THR A 303 -24.28 -6.64 8.97
N VAL A 304 -23.37 -6.29 8.06
CA VAL A 304 -23.52 -5.12 7.18
C VAL A 304 -24.01 -5.56 5.80
N THR A 305 -24.99 -4.86 5.26
CA THR A 305 -25.53 -5.03 3.88
C THR A 305 -24.58 -4.44 2.83
N HIS A 306 -24.66 -4.91 1.59
CA HIS A 306 -23.86 -4.34 0.49
C HIS A 306 -24.53 -4.54 -0.87
N THR A 307 -24.79 -3.42 -1.54
CA THR A 307 -25.20 -3.40 -2.96
C THR A 307 -23.98 -3.46 -3.88
N GLY A 308 -24.16 -3.77 -5.16
CA GLY A 308 -23.13 -3.53 -6.17
C GLY A 308 -22.87 -2.03 -6.37
N GLU A 309 -21.82 -1.69 -7.13
CA GLU A 309 -21.71 -0.33 -7.66
C GLU A 309 -22.73 -0.15 -8.78
N GLU A 310 -23.72 0.71 -8.57
CA GLU A 310 -24.79 0.95 -9.53
C GLU A 310 -25.32 2.38 -9.45
N ALA A 311 -26.23 2.71 -10.38
CA ALA A 311 -26.91 3.98 -10.39
C ALA A 311 -28.12 3.95 -9.43
N ASN A 312 -28.16 4.88 -8.48
CA ASN A 312 -29.23 5.06 -7.50
C ASN A 312 -29.59 3.77 -6.70
N PRO A 313 -28.61 3.09 -6.06
CA PRO A 313 -28.90 1.91 -5.25
C PRO A 313 -29.89 2.22 -4.12
N TRP A 314 -30.68 1.21 -3.74
CA TRP A 314 -31.68 1.32 -2.68
C TRP A 314 -31.76 0.07 -1.82
N TRP A 315 -32.21 0.24 -0.58
CA TRP A 315 -32.57 -0.80 0.37
C TRP A 315 -33.96 -0.51 0.93
N GLU A 316 -34.80 -1.52 1.15
CA GLU A 316 -36.18 -1.36 1.62
C GLU A 316 -36.59 -2.48 2.57
N VAL A 317 -37.34 -2.16 3.63
CA VAL A 317 -38.04 -3.12 4.48
C VAL A 317 -39.55 -3.01 4.32
N ASP A 318 -40.22 -4.13 4.07
CA ASP A 318 -41.67 -4.30 4.14
C ASP A 318 -42.07 -4.71 5.57
N LEU A 319 -42.89 -3.89 6.23
CA LEU A 319 -43.36 -4.11 7.60
C LEU A 319 -44.58 -5.04 7.68
N GLY A 320 -45.02 -5.59 6.54
CA GLY A 320 -46.14 -6.54 6.38
C GLY A 320 -47.53 -5.90 6.43
N SER A 321 -47.67 -4.72 7.04
CA SER A 321 -48.89 -3.91 7.06
C SER A 321 -48.55 -2.46 7.38
N GLU A 322 -49.48 -1.54 7.10
CA GLU A 322 -49.32 -0.13 7.44
C GLU A 322 -49.28 0.08 8.96
N LYS A 323 -48.16 0.59 9.47
CA LYS A 323 -47.94 0.92 10.88
C LYS A 323 -47.71 2.42 11.03
N PHE A 324 -48.04 2.96 12.21
CA PHE A 324 -47.73 4.34 12.55
C PHE A 324 -46.26 4.42 12.98
N LEU A 325 -45.45 5.10 12.19
CA LEU A 325 -44.01 5.18 12.41
C LEU A 325 -43.70 6.41 13.26
N THR A 326 -42.86 6.24 14.27
CA THR A 326 -42.42 7.32 15.16
C THR A 326 -40.99 7.72 14.90
N GLU A 327 -40.11 6.76 14.60
CA GLU A 327 -38.67 6.99 14.44
C GLU A 327 -38.04 5.95 13.50
N ILE A 328 -37.05 6.37 12.71
CA ILE A 328 -36.18 5.51 11.91
C ILE A 328 -34.76 5.76 12.40
N ARG A 329 -34.05 4.69 12.76
CA ARG A 329 -32.65 4.76 13.14
C ARG A 329 -31.82 3.98 12.15
N ILE A 330 -30.70 4.54 11.73
CA ILE A 330 -29.81 3.95 10.72
C ILE A 330 -28.42 3.89 11.32
N TRP A 331 -27.81 2.71 11.33
CA TRP A 331 -26.40 2.50 11.64
C TRP A 331 -25.62 2.34 10.36
N ASN A 332 -24.55 3.12 10.25
CA ASN A 332 -23.68 3.14 9.10
C ASN A 332 -22.55 2.12 9.26
N ARG A 333 -21.85 1.87 8.16
CA ARG A 333 -20.63 1.09 8.12
C ARG A 333 -19.45 1.92 8.68
N GLU A 334 -18.65 1.34 9.56
CA GLU A 334 -17.64 2.02 10.41
C GLU A 334 -16.17 1.71 10.02
N ASP A 335 -15.92 0.76 9.13
CA ASP A 335 -14.57 0.28 8.73
C ASP A 335 -13.86 1.17 7.66
N GLY A 336 -14.03 2.49 7.77
CA GLY A 336 -13.34 3.49 6.94
C GLY A 336 -14.05 3.90 5.65
N VAL A 337 -15.28 3.43 5.41
CA VAL A 337 -16.09 3.79 4.22
C VAL A 337 -17.44 4.41 4.54
N ALA A 338 -17.63 4.93 5.76
CA ALA A 338 -18.86 5.58 6.21
C ALA A 338 -19.37 6.66 5.22
N TYR A 339 -18.45 7.40 4.60
CA TYR A 339 -18.72 8.44 3.60
C TYR A 339 -19.50 7.95 2.36
N ARG A 340 -19.58 6.64 2.11
CA ARG A 340 -20.33 6.11 0.96
C ARG A 340 -21.81 6.43 1.01
N LEU A 341 -22.37 6.53 2.21
CA LEU A 341 -23.78 6.87 2.41
C LEU A 341 -24.05 8.37 2.23
N GLU A 342 -23.06 9.19 1.83
CA GLU A 342 -23.21 10.64 1.71
C GLU A 342 -24.30 11.03 0.70
N GLY A 343 -25.26 11.85 1.15
CA GLY A 343 -26.33 12.39 0.33
C GLY A 343 -27.53 11.45 0.14
N PHE A 344 -27.67 10.40 0.95
CA PHE A 344 -28.79 9.48 0.87
C PHE A 344 -30.14 10.13 1.23
N ARG A 345 -31.23 9.46 0.86
CA ARG A 345 -32.60 9.81 1.27
C ARG A 345 -33.32 8.64 1.94
N ILE A 346 -34.23 8.96 2.85
CA ILE A 346 -35.14 8.04 3.52
C ILE A 346 -36.54 8.32 3.00
N VAL A 347 -37.30 7.28 2.66
CA VAL A 347 -38.66 7.37 2.11
C VAL A 347 -39.56 6.38 2.83
N VAL A 348 -40.74 6.84 3.27
CA VAL A 348 -41.80 5.99 3.80
C VAL A 348 -42.92 5.87 2.77
N LEU A 349 -43.31 4.64 2.43
CA LEU A 349 -44.33 4.34 1.43
C LEU A 349 -45.54 3.65 2.07
N ASP A 350 -46.74 3.89 1.53
CA ASP A 350 -47.95 3.14 1.90
C ASP A 350 -48.06 1.77 1.22
N ALA A 351 -49.14 1.03 1.50
CA ALA A 351 -49.39 -0.29 0.90
C ALA A 351 -49.50 -0.24 -0.64
N ALA A 352 -49.87 0.92 -1.21
CA ALA A 352 -49.91 1.16 -2.65
C ALA A 352 -48.57 1.66 -3.22
N ARG A 353 -47.50 1.66 -2.40
CA ARG A 353 -46.16 2.16 -2.71
C ARG A 353 -46.12 3.64 -3.08
N LYS A 354 -47.06 4.44 -2.58
CA LYS A 354 -47.06 5.90 -2.71
C LYS A 354 -46.26 6.52 -1.55
N GLU A 355 -45.37 7.44 -1.87
CA GLU A 355 -44.60 8.20 -0.88
C GLU A 355 -45.52 8.97 0.08
N LYS A 356 -45.33 8.77 1.38
CA LYS A 356 -46.03 9.47 2.47
C LYS A 356 -45.12 10.46 3.19
N TRP A 357 -43.83 10.19 3.22
CA TRP A 357 -42.84 10.99 3.92
C TRP A 357 -41.45 10.75 3.31
N GLU A 358 -40.62 11.79 3.26
CA GLU A 358 -39.23 11.67 2.84
C GLU A 358 -38.31 12.62 3.60
N ARG A 359 -37.01 12.29 3.63
CA ARG A 359 -35.91 13.20 3.96
C ARG A 359 -34.75 12.93 3.02
N SER A 360 -34.22 13.97 2.39
CA SER A 360 -33.21 13.86 1.32
C SER A 360 -31.94 14.67 1.62
N HIS A 361 -30.85 14.37 0.90
CA HIS A 361 -29.53 15.01 1.07
C HIS A 361 -28.97 14.86 2.48
N ILE A 362 -29.16 13.69 3.09
CA ILE A 362 -28.70 13.43 4.45
C ILE A 362 -27.18 13.18 4.40
N PRO A 363 -26.37 13.89 5.20
CA PRO A 363 -24.95 13.64 5.29
C PRO A 363 -24.70 12.24 5.88
N ALA A 364 -23.60 11.60 5.48
CA ALA A 364 -23.23 10.29 6.01
C ALA A 364 -22.98 10.40 7.53
N PRO A 365 -23.76 9.71 8.38
CA PRO A 365 -23.44 9.68 9.80
C PRO A 365 -22.17 8.85 10.01
N GLU A 366 -21.22 9.32 10.84
CA GLU A 366 -20.01 8.55 11.17
C GLU A 366 -20.34 7.19 11.81
N ARG A 367 -21.46 7.13 12.55
CA ARG A 367 -21.91 5.93 13.26
C ARG A 367 -23.38 5.63 13.06
N SER A 368 -24.25 6.57 13.44
CA SER A 368 -25.69 6.37 13.35
C SER A 368 -26.45 7.67 13.16
N LEU A 369 -27.62 7.58 12.56
CA LEU A 369 -28.61 8.64 12.45
C LEU A 369 -29.89 8.22 13.18
N VAL A 370 -30.47 9.12 13.96
CA VAL A 370 -31.83 9.00 14.48
C VAL A 370 -32.70 10.01 13.75
N GLN A 371 -33.80 9.54 13.19
CA GLN A 371 -34.74 10.34 12.42
C GLN A 371 -36.16 10.15 12.94
N GLU A 372 -36.76 11.20 13.50
CA GLU A 372 -38.19 11.16 13.84
C GLU A 372 -39.04 11.15 12.56
N VAL A 373 -40.02 10.23 12.48
CA VAL A 373 -40.93 10.14 11.33
C VAL A 373 -42.18 10.95 11.62
N ARG A 374 -42.09 12.24 11.34
CA ARG A 374 -43.19 13.20 11.48
C ARG A 374 -43.41 13.86 10.13
N TYR A 375 -44.66 14.05 9.66
CA TYR A 375 -44.85 14.94 8.50
C TYR A 375 -44.16 16.26 8.79
N ASP A 376 -43.45 16.80 7.78
CA ASP A 376 -42.61 18.01 7.88
C ASP A 376 -43.23 19.09 8.78
N ILE A 377 -42.91 19.04 10.08
CA ILE A 377 -42.65 20.26 10.80
C ILE A 377 -41.31 20.65 10.23
N VAL A 378 -41.29 21.65 9.35
CA VAL A 378 -40.05 22.31 8.94
C VAL A 378 -39.24 22.50 10.22
N ASP A 379 -38.04 21.92 10.29
CA ASP A 379 -37.11 22.16 11.40
C ASP A 379 -37.18 23.67 11.70
N PRO A 380 -37.42 24.10 12.95
CA PRO A 380 -37.64 25.51 13.22
C PRO A 380 -36.48 26.28 12.62
N ILE A 381 -36.78 27.16 11.66
CA ILE A 381 -35.75 27.90 10.93
C ILE A 381 -35.09 28.75 12.01
N ARG A 382 -33.87 28.37 12.40
CA ARG A 382 -33.10 29.12 13.39
C ARG A 382 -32.58 30.34 12.67
N LEU A 383 -33.04 31.49 13.14
CA LEU A 383 -32.73 32.74 12.51
C LEU A 383 -31.41 33.25 13.09
N SER A 384 -30.27 32.84 12.51
CA SER A 384 -28.97 33.43 12.83
C SER A 384 -28.78 34.75 12.08
N ALA A 385 -28.41 35.80 12.79
CA ALA A 385 -28.19 37.14 12.24
C ALA A 385 -26.94 37.18 11.35
N VAL A 386 -27.06 37.73 10.15
CA VAL A 386 -25.91 38.23 9.39
C VAL A 386 -25.63 39.64 9.86
N VAL A 387 -24.40 39.92 10.28
CA VAL A 387 -24.02 41.20 10.90
C VAL A 387 -24.17 42.34 9.90
N GLY A 388 -25.06 43.29 10.23
CA GLY A 388 -25.22 44.57 9.52
C GLY A 388 -26.60 45.20 9.76
N GLY A 389 -26.82 45.82 10.92
CA GLY A 389 -27.93 46.79 11.08
C GLY A 389 -29.35 46.26 11.34
N GLY A 390 -29.53 45.14 12.03
CA GLY A 390 -30.86 44.75 12.56
C GLY A 390 -31.82 44.12 11.55
N GLU A 391 -31.32 43.64 10.41
CA GLU A 391 -32.08 42.95 9.35
C GLU A 391 -31.42 41.59 9.05
N GLY A 392 -32.22 40.56 8.73
CA GLY A 392 -31.68 39.29 8.23
C GLY A 392 -32.65 38.58 7.30
N THR A 393 -32.11 37.73 6.42
CA THR A 393 -32.82 37.08 5.32
C THR A 393 -32.68 35.56 5.38
N TYR A 394 -33.80 34.85 5.23
CA TYR A 394 -33.90 33.39 5.27
C TYR A 394 -34.31 32.79 3.96
N LEU A 395 -33.62 31.71 3.60
CA LEU A 395 -33.94 30.84 2.48
C LEU A 395 -34.89 29.75 2.95
N ILE A 396 -36.00 29.55 2.23
CA ILE A 396 -36.92 28.45 2.49
C ILE A 396 -36.64 27.34 1.46
N PRO A 397 -36.11 26.17 1.87
CA PRO A 397 -35.71 25.10 0.94
C PRO A 397 -36.85 24.59 0.05
N LYS A 398 -38.07 24.57 0.60
CA LYS A 398 -39.31 24.17 -0.09
C LYS A 398 -40.30 25.32 -0.02
N ARG A 399 -40.91 25.71 -1.15
CA ARG A 399 -41.88 26.82 -1.17
C ARG A 399 -43.02 26.56 -0.18
N ILE A 400 -43.39 27.57 0.60
CA ILE A 400 -44.50 27.52 1.56
C ILE A 400 -45.71 28.20 0.93
N ASP A 401 -46.88 27.57 1.02
CA ASP A 401 -48.16 28.19 0.69
C ASP A 401 -48.83 28.75 1.94
N LEU A 402 -48.69 30.05 2.18
CA LEU A 402 -49.29 30.77 3.31
C LEU A 402 -50.83 30.77 3.29
N SER A 403 -51.48 30.37 2.20
CA SER A 403 -52.95 30.24 2.12
C SER A 403 -53.47 28.87 2.57
N ALA A 404 -52.64 27.84 2.44
CA ALA A 404 -52.98 26.45 2.81
C ALA A 404 -52.30 25.99 4.11
N GLU A 405 -51.25 26.71 4.54
CA GLU A 405 -50.40 26.32 5.66
C GLU A 405 -50.36 27.43 6.70
N ARG A 406 -50.66 27.10 7.96
CA ARG A 406 -50.49 28.04 9.07
C ARG A 406 -49.02 28.08 9.50
N VAL A 407 -48.47 29.28 9.65
CA VAL A 407 -47.05 29.49 9.99
C VAL A 407 -46.99 30.31 11.28
N GLU A 408 -46.41 29.72 12.33
CA GLU A 408 -46.20 30.38 13.60
C GLU A 408 -44.76 30.93 13.70
N LEU A 409 -44.64 32.16 14.17
CA LEU A 409 -43.40 32.86 14.44
C LEU A 409 -43.20 32.88 15.96
N LEU A 410 -42.19 32.17 16.44
CA LEU A 410 -41.74 32.25 17.82
C LEU A 410 -40.70 33.36 17.93
N ILE A 411 -40.92 34.27 18.86
CA ILE A 411 -39.99 35.35 19.13
C ILE A 411 -39.54 35.21 20.59
N ASP A 412 -38.28 34.84 20.79
CA ASP A 412 -37.68 34.81 22.12
C ASP A 412 -37.30 36.25 22.53
N GLY A 413 -37.90 36.80 23.60
CA GLY A 413 -37.55 38.11 24.16
C GLY A 413 -38.57 39.24 23.94
N ASN A 414 -38.25 40.44 24.45
CA ASN A 414 -39.11 41.62 24.42
C ASN A 414 -38.83 42.41 23.13
N VAL A 415 -39.57 42.12 22.08
CA VAL A 415 -39.29 42.67 20.74
C VAL A 415 -40.25 43.83 20.44
N GLY A 416 -39.71 44.93 19.93
CA GLY A 416 -40.48 46.07 19.43
C GLY A 416 -41.31 45.73 18.19
N GLU A 417 -41.69 46.73 17.40
CA GLU A 417 -42.40 46.50 16.13
C GLU A 417 -41.54 45.68 15.15
N VAL A 418 -41.83 44.38 15.01
CA VAL A 418 -41.22 43.50 14.00
C VAL A 418 -41.98 43.65 12.69
N GLN A 419 -41.27 44.06 11.64
CA GLN A 419 -41.76 43.97 10.27
C GLN A 419 -41.22 42.70 9.63
N LEU A 420 -42.13 41.86 9.13
CA LEU A 420 -41.79 40.65 8.39
C LEU A 420 -42.09 40.87 6.92
N GLU A 421 -41.18 40.48 6.04
CA GLU A 421 -41.35 40.57 4.60
C GLU A 421 -41.06 39.20 3.95
N ALA A 422 -41.69 38.92 2.83
CA ALA A 422 -41.56 37.67 2.09
C ALA A 422 -41.39 37.92 0.59
N THR A 423 -40.76 36.96 -0.10
CA THR A 423 -40.60 36.98 -1.55
C THR A 423 -40.91 35.60 -2.15
N ARG A 424 -41.42 35.59 -3.38
CA ARG A 424 -41.51 34.40 -4.24
C ARG A 424 -40.13 33.97 -4.76
N GLY A 425 -39.17 34.91 -4.74
CA GLY A 425 -37.78 34.89 -5.19
C GLY A 425 -37.23 33.55 -5.68
N GLY A 426 -37.31 33.33 -7.00
CA GLY A 426 -36.74 32.14 -7.65
C GLY A 426 -35.22 32.05 -7.48
N GLU A 427 -34.54 33.18 -7.50
CA GLU A 427 -33.09 33.39 -7.40
C GLU A 427 -32.48 32.88 -6.08
N LEU A 428 -33.27 32.90 -5.00
CA LEU A 428 -32.87 32.35 -3.70
C LEU A 428 -32.50 30.86 -3.77
N ALA A 429 -32.99 30.12 -4.79
CA ALA A 429 -32.60 28.74 -5.02
C ALA A 429 -31.11 28.56 -5.34
N ASN A 430 -30.51 29.53 -6.04
CA ASN A 430 -29.10 29.45 -6.44
C ASN A 430 -28.15 29.62 -5.25
N ARG A 431 -28.65 30.19 -4.14
CA ARG A 431 -27.92 30.33 -2.88
C ARG A 431 -27.92 29.04 -2.04
N LEU A 432 -28.70 28.03 -2.41
CA LEU A 432 -28.73 26.73 -1.72
C LEU A 432 -27.43 25.96 -2.01
N GLY A 433 -26.77 25.47 -0.96
CA GLY A 433 -25.50 24.74 -1.06
C GLY A 433 -24.26 25.63 -1.15
N VAL A 434 -24.41 26.96 -1.20
CA VAL A 434 -23.30 27.92 -1.10
C VAL A 434 -22.97 28.17 0.37
N SER A 435 -21.69 28.19 0.74
CA SER A 435 -21.28 28.35 2.14
C SER A 435 -21.59 29.76 2.67
N GLU A 436 -21.81 29.86 3.99
CA GLU A 436 -22.15 31.12 4.66
C GLU A 436 -21.06 32.20 4.44
N GLU A 437 -19.80 31.80 4.40
CA GLU A 437 -18.67 32.72 4.16
C GLU A 437 -18.73 33.37 2.77
N ILE A 438 -19.10 32.60 1.74
CA ILE A 438 -19.24 33.10 0.37
C ILE A 438 -20.48 34.00 0.25
N LEU A 439 -21.58 33.62 0.91
CA LEU A 439 -22.78 34.44 0.96
C LEU A 439 -22.55 35.77 1.70
N LYS A 440 -21.76 35.79 2.77
CA LYS A 440 -21.36 37.05 3.44
C LYS A 440 -20.58 37.97 2.50
N ALA A 441 -19.63 37.43 1.74
CA ALA A 441 -18.88 38.21 0.77
C ALA A 441 -19.74 38.69 -0.42
N ILE A 442 -20.71 37.90 -0.87
CA ILE A 442 -21.60 38.28 -1.99
C ILE A 442 -22.58 39.39 -1.62
N ASP A 443 -23.05 39.40 -0.37
CA ASP A 443 -24.07 40.33 0.13
C ASP A 443 -23.51 41.74 0.39
N VAL A 444 -22.19 41.89 0.50
CA VAL A 444 -21.53 43.20 0.51
C VAL A 444 -21.64 43.82 -0.89
N PRO A 445 -22.12 45.09 -1.03
CA PRO A 445 -22.17 45.79 -2.31
C PRO A 445 -20.81 45.74 -3.02
N ALA A 446 -20.80 45.54 -4.34
CA ALA A 446 -19.58 45.29 -5.09
C ALA A 446 -18.53 46.41 -4.92
N GLU A 447 -18.97 47.65 -4.72
CA GLU A 447 -18.11 48.83 -4.50
C GLU A 447 -17.50 48.89 -3.09
N GLN A 448 -18.02 48.09 -2.16
CA GLN A 448 -17.65 48.06 -0.73
C GLN A 448 -16.92 46.77 -0.33
N ARG A 449 -16.76 45.81 -1.25
CA ARG A 449 -16.07 44.53 -0.99
C ARG A 449 -14.59 44.77 -0.75
N THR A 450 -14.04 44.07 0.25
CA THR A 450 -12.60 44.10 0.51
C THR A 450 -11.85 43.27 -0.53
N ALA A 451 -10.52 43.46 -0.61
CA ALA A 451 -9.67 42.62 -1.45
C ALA A 451 -9.76 41.13 -1.08
N GLU A 452 -10.00 40.83 0.20
CA GLU A 452 -10.18 39.47 0.68
C GLU A 452 -11.49 38.85 0.18
N ASP A 453 -12.59 39.63 0.19
CA ASP A 453 -13.90 39.19 -0.33
C ASP A 453 -13.81 38.88 -1.82
N ILE A 454 -13.19 39.78 -2.60
CA ILE A 454 -12.98 39.59 -4.04
C ILE A 454 -12.17 38.32 -4.31
N ALA A 455 -11.08 38.11 -3.56
CA ALA A 455 -10.23 36.94 -3.72
C ALA A 455 -10.94 35.63 -3.32
N LYS A 456 -11.77 35.65 -2.26
CA LYS A 456 -12.58 34.51 -1.82
C LYS A 456 -13.61 34.11 -2.87
N LEU A 457 -14.38 35.08 -3.38
CA LEU A 457 -15.38 34.86 -4.43
C LEU A 457 -14.72 34.30 -5.70
N GLY A 458 -13.59 34.88 -6.12
CA GLY A 458 -12.85 34.40 -7.27
C GLY A 458 -12.35 32.97 -7.12
N ARG A 459 -11.74 32.62 -5.98
CA ARG A 459 -11.29 31.24 -5.71
C ARG A 459 -12.46 30.24 -5.70
N HIS A 460 -13.56 30.61 -5.04
CA HIS A 460 -14.74 29.76 -4.98
C HIS A 460 -15.32 29.53 -6.37
N PHE A 461 -15.54 30.58 -7.16
CA PHE A 461 -16.05 30.46 -8.52
C PHE A 461 -15.14 29.59 -9.41
N ARG A 462 -13.83 29.82 -9.37
CA ARG A 462 -12.86 29.04 -10.15
C ARG A 462 -12.83 27.56 -9.75
N SER A 463 -13.21 27.21 -8.52
CA SER A 463 -13.22 25.82 -8.05
C SER A 463 -14.23 24.92 -8.77
N PHE A 464 -15.34 25.47 -9.29
CA PHE A 464 -16.42 24.69 -9.92
C PHE A 464 -16.80 25.14 -11.34
N THR A 465 -16.36 26.31 -11.81
CA THR A 465 -16.78 26.83 -13.13
C THR A 465 -16.41 25.88 -14.27
N PRO A 466 -17.33 25.50 -15.18
CA PRO A 466 -17.03 24.59 -16.28
C PRO A 466 -15.92 25.08 -17.21
N MET A 467 -15.66 26.38 -17.25
CA MET A 467 -14.57 26.99 -18.02
C MET A 467 -13.19 26.44 -17.65
N LEU A 468 -13.02 25.95 -16.42
CA LEU A 468 -11.76 25.39 -15.91
C LEU A 468 -11.76 23.86 -15.83
N ASP A 469 -12.82 23.19 -16.33
CA ASP A 469 -12.89 21.71 -16.34
C ASP A 469 -11.77 21.11 -17.19
N GLY A 470 -11.40 21.74 -18.30
CA GLY A 470 -10.28 21.29 -19.13
C GLY A 470 -8.96 21.19 -18.34
N VAL A 471 -8.65 22.23 -17.54
CA VAL A 471 -7.43 22.27 -16.71
C VAL A 471 -7.52 21.27 -15.55
N ARG A 472 -8.67 21.16 -14.88
CA ARG A 472 -8.88 20.16 -13.81
C ARG A 472 -8.77 18.72 -14.33
N ASN A 473 -9.36 18.43 -15.49
CA ASN A 473 -9.28 17.13 -16.13
C ASN A 473 -7.84 16.80 -16.55
N GLU A 474 -7.08 17.79 -17.03
CA GLU A 474 -5.66 17.61 -17.35
C GLU A 474 -4.85 17.30 -16.08
N ILE A 475 -5.05 18.05 -14.98
CA ILE A 475 -4.42 17.75 -13.69
C ILE A 475 -4.75 16.32 -13.25
N ALA A 476 -6.02 15.92 -13.27
CA ALA A 476 -6.45 14.59 -12.86
C ALA A 476 -5.84 13.49 -13.75
N ALA A 477 -5.75 13.73 -15.07
CA ALA A 477 -5.11 12.80 -16.00
C ALA A 477 -3.59 12.66 -15.74
N LYS A 478 -2.90 13.77 -15.44
CA LYS A 478 -1.47 13.79 -15.09
C LYS A 478 -1.20 13.07 -13.77
N GLU A 479 -1.99 13.37 -12.74
CA GLU A 479 -1.93 12.69 -11.44
C GLU A 479 -2.18 11.18 -11.60
N LYS A 480 -3.17 10.77 -12.42
CA LYS A 480 -3.44 9.37 -12.73
C LYS A 480 -2.32 8.69 -13.53
N SER A 481 -1.54 9.45 -14.30
CA SER A 481 -0.42 8.92 -15.09
C SER A 481 0.87 8.67 -14.30
N ARG A 482 0.90 9.01 -13.00
CA ARG A 482 2.07 8.83 -12.15
C ARG A 482 2.49 7.36 -12.08
N PRO A 483 3.77 7.03 -12.37
CA PRO A 483 4.29 5.71 -12.06
C PRO A 483 4.20 5.41 -10.56
N ALA A 484 3.46 4.36 -10.22
CA ALA A 484 3.37 3.83 -8.86
C ALA A 484 4.69 3.20 -8.45
N TYR A 485 5.21 3.54 -7.27
CA TYR A 485 6.47 2.99 -6.79
C TYR A 485 6.33 1.51 -6.45
N PRO A 486 7.33 0.67 -6.83
CA PRO A 486 7.30 -0.74 -6.50
C PRO A 486 7.49 -0.89 -4.99
N ASP A 487 6.68 -1.74 -4.37
CA ASP A 487 6.77 -2.01 -2.94
C ASP A 487 7.66 -3.24 -2.69
N LEU A 488 8.77 -3.06 -1.96
CA LEU A 488 9.82 -4.07 -1.78
C LEU A 488 9.84 -4.57 -0.34
N PRO A 489 9.79 -5.90 -0.11
CA PRO A 489 10.04 -6.48 1.21
C PRO A 489 11.47 -6.19 1.68
N ILE A 490 11.60 -5.67 2.89
CA ILE A 490 12.90 -5.34 3.52
C ILE A 490 13.04 -5.99 4.89
N MET A 491 14.26 -6.05 5.40
CA MET A 491 14.45 -6.31 6.83
C MET A 491 14.15 -5.04 7.61
N GLN A 492 13.54 -5.21 8.77
CA GLN A 492 13.35 -4.16 9.75
C GLN A 492 13.50 -4.79 11.13
N GLU A 493 14.35 -4.24 11.98
CA GLU A 493 14.47 -4.70 13.36
C GLU A 493 13.27 -4.27 14.21
N LEU A 494 12.91 -5.11 15.17
CA LEU A 494 11.87 -4.80 16.15
C LEU A 494 12.33 -3.68 17.09
N PRO A 495 11.39 -2.85 17.59
CA PRO A 495 11.67 -1.93 18.69
C PRO A 495 12.27 -2.65 19.91
N SER A 496 13.12 -1.94 20.68
CA SER A 496 13.85 -2.52 21.82
C SER A 496 12.95 -3.10 22.92
N ASP A 497 11.73 -2.58 23.06
CA ASP A 497 10.70 -3.03 23.99
C ASP A 497 9.89 -4.25 23.47
N GLN A 498 10.10 -4.64 22.21
CA GLN A 498 9.41 -5.75 21.54
C GLN A 498 10.36 -6.88 21.13
N LEU A 499 11.62 -6.85 21.58
CA LEU A 499 12.59 -7.90 21.25
C LEU A 499 12.10 -9.27 21.70
N ARG A 500 12.21 -10.24 20.81
CA ARG A 500 11.78 -11.62 21.04
C ARG A 500 12.84 -12.38 21.83
N LYS A 501 12.38 -13.24 22.73
CA LYS A 501 13.24 -14.27 23.31
C LYS A 501 13.56 -15.33 22.27
N ASN A 502 14.71 -15.97 22.42
CA ASN A 502 15.09 -17.10 21.60
C ASN A 502 15.58 -18.26 22.47
N TYR A 503 15.37 -19.48 22.01
CA TYR A 503 15.61 -20.69 22.80
C TYR A 503 16.34 -21.74 21.96
N VAL A 504 17.15 -22.57 22.62
CA VAL A 504 17.64 -23.80 22.01
C VAL A 504 16.46 -24.72 21.74
N MET A 505 16.29 -25.22 20.51
CA MET A 505 15.23 -26.18 20.22
C MET A 505 15.75 -27.60 20.38
N VAL A 506 15.13 -28.38 21.27
CA VAL A 506 15.56 -29.74 21.57
C VAL A 506 15.41 -30.60 20.32
N LYS A 507 16.53 -31.17 19.84
CA LYS A 507 16.60 -31.92 18.58
C LYS A 507 16.06 -31.15 17.36
N GLY A 508 16.12 -29.82 17.39
CA GLY A 508 15.65 -28.97 16.30
C GLY A 508 14.14 -28.72 16.25
N ASN A 509 13.36 -29.32 17.16
CA ASN A 509 11.90 -29.22 17.19
C ASN A 509 11.44 -27.90 17.80
N PHE A 510 10.79 -27.04 17.01
CA PHE A 510 10.35 -25.71 17.45
C PHE A 510 9.33 -25.74 18.59
N LEU A 511 8.59 -26.84 18.74
CA LEU A 511 7.64 -27.05 19.84
C LEU A 511 8.33 -27.40 21.18
N MET A 512 9.62 -27.76 21.16
CA MET A 512 10.37 -28.16 22.36
C MET A 512 11.50 -27.16 22.63
N GLN A 513 11.20 -26.15 23.44
CA GLN A 513 12.16 -25.14 23.87
C GLN A 513 12.99 -25.63 25.05
N GLY A 514 14.30 -25.44 24.97
CA GLY A 514 15.28 -25.62 26.04
C GLY A 514 15.73 -24.27 26.60
N ASP A 515 17.02 -24.13 26.87
CA ASP A 515 17.59 -22.92 27.47
C ASP A 515 17.38 -21.68 26.60
N GLU A 516 17.08 -20.55 27.24
CA GLU A 516 17.06 -19.23 26.59
C GLU A 516 18.47 -18.84 26.14
N VAL A 517 18.58 -18.26 24.94
CA VAL A 517 19.86 -17.83 24.34
C VAL A 517 19.79 -16.40 23.82
N LYS A 518 20.91 -15.70 23.96
CA LYS A 518 21.12 -14.34 23.44
C LYS A 518 22.03 -14.38 22.20
N PRO A 519 22.02 -13.33 21.36
CA PRO A 519 22.97 -13.22 20.25
C PRO A 519 24.42 -13.33 20.73
N VAL A 520 25.18 -14.27 20.16
CA VAL A 520 26.61 -14.50 20.43
C VAL A 520 27.27 -14.95 19.13
N LEU A 521 28.48 -14.47 18.86
CA LEU A 521 29.27 -14.93 17.71
C LEU A 521 29.89 -16.31 17.96
N PRO A 522 30.10 -17.14 16.93
CA PRO A 522 30.75 -18.44 17.09
C PRO A 522 32.13 -18.33 17.76
N VAL A 523 32.33 -19.08 18.85
CA VAL A 523 33.51 -18.93 19.72
C VAL A 523 34.80 -19.29 18.99
N ALA A 524 34.77 -20.34 18.16
CA ALA A 524 35.93 -20.82 17.41
C ALA A 524 36.52 -19.80 16.41
N PHE A 525 35.75 -18.76 16.05
CA PHE A 525 36.11 -17.79 15.02
C PHE A 525 36.11 -16.34 15.54
N SER A 526 35.94 -16.15 16.85
CA SER A 526 35.78 -14.83 17.46
C SER A 526 36.71 -14.69 18.67
N ARG A 527 37.15 -13.46 18.93
CA ARG A 527 37.87 -13.10 20.16
C ARG A 527 36.89 -12.95 21.31
N GLU A 528 37.37 -13.09 22.55
CA GLU A 528 36.52 -13.01 23.75
C GLU A 528 35.77 -11.68 23.84
N GLU A 529 36.42 -10.56 23.49
CA GLU A 529 35.80 -9.23 23.47
C GLU A 529 34.67 -9.08 22.43
N GLU A 530 34.65 -9.93 21.40
CA GLU A 530 33.69 -9.88 20.29
C GLU A 530 32.43 -10.73 20.57
N LEU A 531 32.44 -11.59 21.60
CA LEU A 531 31.40 -12.60 21.85
C LEU A 531 30.03 -12.05 22.26
N GLN A 532 29.94 -10.79 22.70
CA GLN A 532 28.70 -10.16 23.18
C GLN A 532 28.23 -9.06 22.22
N PRO A 533 27.83 -9.40 20.98
CA PRO A 533 27.34 -8.42 20.03
C PRO A 533 25.94 -7.92 20.43
N GLY A 534 25.62 -6.70 20.03
CA GLY A 534 24.32 -6.09 20.27
C GLY A 534 23.25 -6.60 19.30
N ASN A 535 23.50 -6.48 17.99
CA ASN A 535 22.48 -6.78 16.96
C ASN A 535 23.08 -7.25 15.62
N ARG A 536 22.25 -7.30 14.57
CA ARG A 536 22.68 -7.71 13.21
C ARG A 536 23.83 -6.86 12.65
N MET A 537 23.96 -5.60 13.05
CA MET A 537 25.07 -4.74 12.60
C MET A 537 26.42 -5.27 13.09
N ASP A 538 26.49 -5.78 14.31
CA ASP A 538 27.73 -6.31 14.87
C ASP A 538 28.12 -7.64 14.20
N LEU A 539 27.13 -8.50 13.91
CA LEU A 539 27.34 -9.69 13.07
C LEU A 539 27.89 -9.29 11.69
N ALA A 540 27.28 -8.29 11.06
CA ALA A 540 27.66 -7.83 9.73
C ALA A 540 29.11 -7.30 9.69
N LYS A 541 29.51 -6.51 10.69
CA LYS A 541 30.89 -6.00 10.83
C LYS A 541 31.88 -7.13 11.12
N TRP A 542 31.52 -8.08 11.98
CA TRP A 542 32.38 -9.21 12.31
C TRP A 542 32.65 -10.09 11.09
N LEU A 543 31.64 -10.35 10.25
CA LEU A 543 31.82 -11.16 9.03
C LEU A 543 32.95 -10.64 8.14
N VAL A 544 33.18 -9.33 8.10
CA VAL A 544 34.20 -8.69 7.25
C VAL A 544 35.36 -8.11 8.05
N SER A 545 35.44 -8.45 9.34
CA SER A 545 36.53 -8.02 10.21
C SER A 545 37.86 -8.66 9.78
N PRO A 546 38.99 -7.94 9.89
CA PRO A 546 40.34 -8.52 9.81
C PRO A 546 40.59 -9.68 10.78
N THR A 547 39.82 -9.77 11.86
CA THR A 547 39.91 -10.83 12.86
C THR A 547 39.20 -12.11 12.44
N ASN A 548 38.26 -12.03 11.49
CA ASN A 548 37.55 -13.18 10.96
C ASN A 548 38.37 -13.83 9.82
N PRO A 549 38.82 -15.09 9.97
CA PRO A 549 39.72 -15.70 9.00
C PRO A 549 39.03 -16.24 7.75
N LEU A 550 37.72 -16.44 7.73
CA LEU A 550 37.08 -17.25 6.69
C LEU A 550 36.55 -16.42 5.52
N THR A 551 35.88 -15.29 5.77
CA THR A 551 35.14 -14.56 4.73
C THR A 551 35.99 -14.20 3.51
N ALA A 552 37.20 -13.67 3.72
CA ALA A 552 38.09 -13.34 2.61
C ALA A 552 38.51 -14.59 1.83
N ARG A 553 38.87 -15.69 2.51
CA ARG A 553 39.25 -16.98 1.90
C ARG A 553 38.10 -17.58 1.08
N VAL A 554 36.90 -17.60 1.65
CA VAL A 554 35.70 -18.11 1.00
C VAL A 554 35.38 -17.30 -0.25
N MET A 555 35.40 -15.97 -0.16
CA MET A 555 35.07 -15.12 -1.31
C MET A 555 36.10 -15.26 -2.44
N VAL A 556 37.40 -15.21 -2.15
CA VAL A 556 38.42 -15.37 -3.21
C VAL A 556 38.41 -16.78 -3.80
N ASN A 557 38.11 -17.82 -3.00
CA ASN A 557 37.95 -19.17 -3.51
C ASN A 557 36.77 -19.30 -4.49
N ARG A 558 35.66 -18.62 -4.20
CA ARG A 558 34.49 -18.60 -5.10
C ARG A 558 34.78 -17.83 -6.38
N LEU A 559 35.43 -16.68 -6.30
CA LEU A 559 35.90 -15.94 -7.48
C LEU A 559 36.83 -16.82 -8.34
N TRP A 560 37.75 -17.51 -7.67
CA TRP A 560 38.65 -18.46 -8.31
C TRP A 560 37.87 -19.59 -9.01
N SER A 561 36.91 -20.21 -8.32
CA SER A 561 36.08 -21.27 -8.90
C SER A 561 35.26 -20.81 -10.11
N GLN A 562 34.71 -19.59 -10.09
CA GLN A 562 33.97 -19.04 -11.21
C GLN A 562 34.84 -18.85 -12.47
N ILE A 563 36.12 -18.51 -12.30
CA ILE A 563 37.08 -18.27 -13.40
C ILE A 563 37.74 -19.58 -13.87
N PHE A 564 38.09 -20.46 -12.93
CA PHE A 564 38.90 -21.66 -13.18
C PHE A 564 38.09 -22.97 -13.06
N SER A 565 36.76 -22.89 -12.93
CA SER A 565 35.79 -23.98 -12.76
C SER A 565 35.88 -24.80 -11.47
N LYS A 566 36.97 -24.67 -10.72
CA LYS A 566 37.20 -25.38 -9.47
C LYS A 566 37.88 -24.40 -8.52
N GLY A 567 37.43 -24.40 -7.26
CA GLY A 567 38.05 -23.61 -6.20
C GLY A 567 39.41 -24.20 -5.79
N LEU A 568 40.25 -23.37 -5.17
CA LEU A 568 41.43 -23.84 -4.44
C LEU A 568 41.04 -24.85 -3.37
N VAL A 569 39.94 -24.57 -2.66
CA VAL A 569 39.12 -25.51 -1.88
C VAL A 569 37.97 -25.97 -2.77
N GLU A 570 37.92 -27.27 -3.10
CA GLU A 570 36.94 -27.81 -4.06
C GLU A 570 35.52 -27.88 -3.48
N THR A 571 35.39 -28.06 -2.17
CA THR A 571 34.13 -27.99 -1.42
C THR A 571 33.81 -26.53 -1.07
N GLU A 572 33.30 -25.77 -2.03
CA GLU A 572 33.03 -24.32 -1.86
C GLU A 572 32.02 -24.02 -0.74
N GLU A 573 31.18 -25.00 -0.43
CA GLU A 573 30.18 -25.01 0.63
C GLU A 573 30.71 -25.42 2.02
N ASP A 574 31.92 -25.99 2.10
CA ASP A 574 32.50 -26.52 3.34
C ASP A 574 34.02 -26.29 3.42
N PHE A 575 34.40 -25.30 4.23
CA PHE A 575 35.76 -24.96 4.67
C PHE A 575 36.10 -25.57 6.04
N GLY A 576 35.16 -26.32 6.64
CA GLY A 576 35.33 -27.03 7.89
C GLY A 576 36.18 -28.29 7.73
N THR A 577 36.22 -29.10 8.78
CA THR A 577 37.07 -30.29 8.88
C THR A 577 36.64 -31.44 7.97
N GLN A 578 35.42 -31.40 7.41
CA GLN A 578 34.95 -32.36 6.41
C GLN A 578 35.12 -31.86 4.96
N GLY A 579 35.53 -30.61 4.79
CA GLY A 579 35.88 -30.04 3.49
C GLY A 579 37.19 -30.59 2.92
N GLU A 580 37.37 -30.39 1.62
CA GLU A 580 38.62 -30.67 0.93
C GLU A 580 39.70 -29.64 1.31
N LEU A 581 40.89 -30.10 1.71
CA LEU A 581 42.01 -29.18 1.96
C LEU A 581 42.36 -28.38 0.69
N PRO A 582 42.79 -27.11 0.84
CA PRO A 582 43.15 -26.29 -0.31
C PRO A 582 44.29 -26.93 -1.10
N SER A 583 44.12 -27.03 -2.43
CA SER A 583 45.18 -27.45 -3.36
C SER A 583 46.43 -26.58 -3.24
N HIS A 584 46.27 -25.28 -2.97
CA HIS A 584 47.36 -24.31 -2.80
C HIS A 584 47.06 -23.36 -1.63
N GLN A 585 47.32 -23.81 -0.41
CA GLN A 585 47.01 -23.02 0.80
C GLN A 585 47.67 -21.65 0.81
N GLY A 586 48.97 -21.57 0.50
CA GLY A 586 49.70 -20.29 0.49
C GLY A 586 49.14 -19.29 -0.52
N LEU A 587 48.64 -19.75 -1.67
CA LEU A 587 47.98 -18.88 -2.66
C LEU A 587 46.62 -18.40 -2.15
N LEU A 588 45.82 -19.28 -1.54
CA LEU A 588 44.54 -18.92 -0.94
C LEU A 588 44.71 -17.84 0.13
N ASP A 589 45.66 -18.05 1.05
CA ASP A 589 45.97 -17.10 2.11
C ASP A 589 46.45 -15.76 1.56
N TRP A 590 47.35 -15.79 0.56
CA TRP A 590 47.83 -14.58 -0.08
C TRP A 590 46.70 -13.81 -0.77
N LEU A 591 45.84 -14.48 -1.55
CA LEU A 591 44.69 -13.85 -2.21
C LEU A 591 43.70 -13.25 -1.19
N ALA A 592 43.46 -13.95 -0.08
CA ALA A 592 42.56 -13.48 0.98
C ALA A 592 43.09 -12.20 1.65
N VAL A 593 44.38 -12.19 2.02
CA VAL A 593 45.04 -10.99 2.58
C VAL A 593 45.06 -9.86 1.57
N GLU A 594 45.40 -10.14 0.32
CA GLU A 594 45.43 -9.15 -0.74
C GLU A 594 44.03 -8.58 -1.05
N PHE A 595 42.98 -9.38 -0.89
CA PHE A 595 41.60 -8.93 -1.03
C PHE A 595 41.16 -8.03 0.13
N GLN A 596 41.41 -8.43 1.37
CA GLN A 596 40.97 -7.71 2.57
C GLN A 596 41.83 -6.48 2.89
N SER A 597 43.14 -6.57 2.68
CA SER A 597 44.15 -5.59 3.09
C SER A 597 45.26 -5.48 2.03
N PRO A 598 44.95 -4.96 0.83
CA PRO A 598 45.89 -4.88 -0.29
C PRO A 598 47.18 -4.11 0.04
N GLY A 599 48.30 -4.55 -0.54
CA GLY A 599 49.59 -3.87 -0.37
C GLY A 599 50.31 -4.14 0.95
N THR A 600 49.71 -4.92 1.85
CA THR A 600 50.40 -5.46 3.04
C THR A 600 51.44 -6.52 2.69
N VAL A 601 51.32 -7.13 1.51
CA VAL A 601 52.32 -8.05 0.93
C VAL A 601 52.95 -7.39 -0.29
N GLN A 602 54.27 -7.21 -0.29
CA GLN A 602 55.01 -6.70 -1.45
C GLN A 602 55.08 -7.79 -2.55
N SER A 603 54.28 -7.64 -3.61
CA SER A 603 54.29 -8.53 -4.76
C SER A 603 54.54 -7.78 -6.08
N PRO A 604 55.30 -8.34 -7.03
CA PRO A 604 55.48 -7.74 -8.37
C PRO A 604 54.14 -7.62 -9.10
N GLY A 605 53.80 -6.42 -9.58
CA GLY A 605 52.54 -6.16 -10.30
C GLY A 605 51.35 -5.79 -9.41
N THR A 606 51.52 -5.71 -8.09
CA THR A 606 50.55 -5.12 -7.14
C THR A 606 50.95 -3.70 -6.70
N GLU A 607 51.75 -3.00 -7.52
CA GLU A 607 52.23 -1.64 -7.25
C GLU A 607 51.06 -0.65 -7.29
N GLY A 608 50.56 -0.27 -6.12
CA GLY A 608 49.52 0.75 -5.96
C GLY A 608 48.73 0.58 -4.66
N ASN A 609 48.20 1.67 -4.12
CA ASN A 609 47.31 1.67 -2.97
C ASN A 609 45.97 1.04 -3.38
N GLY A 610 45.89 -0.29 -3.40
CA GLY A 610 44.66 -1.01 -3.69
C GLY A 610 43.57 -0.65 -2.67
N THR A 611 42.32 -0.60 -3.10
CA THR A 611 41.19 -0.49 -2.18
C THR A 611 40.89 -1.86 -1.58
N ALA A 612 40.75 -1.93 -0.26
CA ALA A 612 40.29 -3.13 0.44
C ALA A 612 38.96 -3.61 -0.14
N TRP A 613 38.77 -4.93 -0.21
CA TRP A 613 37.55 -5.58 -0.66
C TRP A 613 37.12 -5.23 -2.10
N ASP A 614 38.07 -4.84 -2.97
CA ASP A 614 37.83 -4.53 -4.39
C ASP A 614 37.68 -5.80 -5.24
N MET A 615 36.43 -6.13 -5.57
CA MET A 615 36.06 -7.29 -6.37
C MET A 615 36.60 -7.25 -7.80
N LYS A 616 36.51 -6.10 -8.49
CA LYS A 616 36.97 -5.99 -9.89
C LYS A 616 38.48 -6.08 -9.99
N ARG A 617 39.21 -5.51 -9.03
CA ARG A 617 40.67 -5.64 -8.93
C ARG A 617 41.07 -7.10 -8.73
N MET A 618 40.39 -7.82 -7.84
CA MET A 618 40.64 -9.24 -7.60
C MET A 618 40.36 -10.10 -8.85
N ILE A 619 39.24 -9.85 -9.54
CA ILE A 619 38.94 -10.51 -10.82
C ILE A 619 40.02 -10.18 -11.85
N ARG A 620 40.44 -8.92 -11.99
CA ARG A 620 41.50 -8.50 -12.91
C ARG A 620 42.82 -9.22 -12.62
N LEU A 621 43.20 -9.33 -11.35
CA LEU A 621 44.39 -10.06 -10.91
C LEU A 621 44.34 -11.52 -11.37
N MET A 622 43.20 -12.19 -11.16
CA MET A 622 43.01 -13.60 -11.57
C MET A 622 43.04 -13.77 -13.10
N VAL A 623 42.32 -12.95 -13.87
CA VAL A 623 42.23 -13.10 -15.34
C VAL A 623 43.47 -12.62 -16.10
N THR A 624 44.37 -11.88 -15.46
CA THR A 624 45.66 -11.49 -16.05
C THR A 624 46.83 -12.41 -15.63
N SER A 625 46.56 -13.37 -14.76
CA SER A 625 47.55 -14.35 -14.28
C SER A 625 48.11 -15.21 -15.41
N ALA A 626 49.29 -15.80 -15.19
CA ALA A 626 49.82 -16.84 -16.06
C ALA A 626 48.89 -18.06 -16.10
N THR A 627 48.29 -18.42 -14.96
CA THR A 627 47.35 -19.54 -14.82
C THR A 627 46.15 -19.43 -15.75
N TYR A 628 45.55 -18.24 -15.88
CA TYR A 628 44.41 -18.00 -16.78
C TYR A 628 44.81 -18.09 -18.27
N ARG A 629 46.04 -17.70 -18.60
CA ARG A 629 46.56 -17.67 -19.98
C ARG A 629 47.05 -19.04 -20.48
N GLN A 630 46.99 -20.09 -19.66
CA GLN A 630 47.40 -21.43 -20.08
C GLN A 630 46.49 -22.00 -21.16
N SER A 631 47.05 -22.81 -22.05
CA SER A 631 46.28 -23.57 -23.05
C SER A 631 45.40 -24.63 -22.38
N SER A 632 44.18 -24.82 -22.88
CA SER A 632 43.30 -25.92 -22.46
C SER A 632 43.60 -27.26 -23.15
N GLN A 633 44.64 -27.34 -23.98
CA GLN A 633 45.02 -28.58 -24.65
C GLN A 633 45.53 -29.61 -23.62
N VAL A 634 44.99 -30.82 -23.68
CA VAL A 634 45.34 -31.91 -22.77
C VAL A 634 46.39 -32.80 -23.42
N THR A 635 47.55 -32.96 -22.77
CA THR A 635 48.62 -33.88 -23.17
C THR A 635 48.60 -35.14 -22.28
N ALA A 636 49.34 -36.19 -22.66
CA ALA A 636 49.47 -37.39 -21.83
C ALA A 636 50.09 -37.06 -20.45
N GLU A 637 51.09 -36.17 -20.41
CA GLU A 637 51.71 -35.72 -19.17
C GLU A 637 50.73 -34.98 -18.24
N HIS A 638 49.84 -34.16 -18.80
CA HIS A 638 48.77 -33.51 -18.01
C HIS A 638 47.87 -34.55 -17.34
N LEU A 639 47.50 -35.62 -18.06
CA LEU A 639 46.63 -36.67 -17.52
C LEU A 639 47.33 -37.53 -16.47
N GLU A 640 48.64 -37.76 -16.62
CA GLU A 640 49.43 -38.52 -15.66
C GLU A 640 49.62 -37.75 -14.34
N LYS A 641 50.02 -36.47 -14.42
CA LYS A 641 50.38 -35.66 -13.23
C LYS A 641 49.18 -34.99 -12.57
N ASP A 642 48.19 -34.57 -13.36
CA ASP A 642 47.05 -33.79 -12.86
C ASP A 642 45.77 -34.13 -13.65
N PRO A 643 45.27 -35.37 -13.54
CA PRO A 643 44.13 -35.86 -14.32
C PRO A 643 42.88 -35.00 -14.14
N ARG A 644 42.67 -34.43 -12.94
CA ARG A 644 41.49 -33.63 -12.59
C ARG A 644 41.68 -32.11 -12.71
N ASN A 645 42.82 -31.66 -13.25
CA ASN A 645 43.23 -30.25 -13.30
C ASN A 645 43.17 -29.55 -11.92
N ARG A 646 43.42 -30.29 -10.83
CA ARG A 646 43.40 -29.77 -9.46
C ARG A 646 44.63 -28.90 -9.18
N LEU A 647 45.73 -29.16 -9.87
CA LEU A 647 46.95 -28.37 -9.77
C LEU A 647 46.99 -27.20 -10.77
N TYR A 648 45.91 -27.00 -11.54
CA TYR A 648 45.83 -25.97 -12.59
C TYR A 648 46.98 -26.06 -13.60
N SER A 649 47.38 -27.28 -13.94
CA SER A 649 48.45 -27.55 -14.93
C SER A 649 48.12 -27.13 -16.36
N ARG A 650 46.85 -26.80 -16.63
CA ARG A 650 46.32 -26.38 -17.94
C ARG A 650 45.12 -25.45 -17.78
N GLY A 651 44.77 -24.74 -18.86
CA GLY A 651 43.59 -23.88 -18.91
C GLY A 651 42.29 -24.65 -18.68
N ALA A 652 41.41 -24.13 -17.83
CA ALA A 652 40.15 -24.78 -17.49
C ALA A 652 39.23 -24.90 -18.72
N ARG A 653 38.62 -26.08 -18.92
CA ARG A 653 37.60 -26.33 -19.95
C ARG A 653 36.36 -26.90 -19.28
N TYR A 654 35.23 -26.21 -19.40
CA TYR A 654 33.99 -26.57 -18.73
C TYR A 654 32.76 -26.08 -19.52
N ARG A 655 31.61 -26.73 -19.27
CA ARG A 655 30.31 -26.30 -19.80
C ARG A 655 29.88 -25.02 -19.08
N LEU A 656 29.43 -24.02 -19.85
CA LEU A 656 28.85 -22.79 -19.29
C LEU A 656 27.56 -23.11 -18.51
N GLU A 657 27.24 -22.26 -17.55
CA GLU A 657 25.98 -22.36 -16.80
C GLU A 657 24.78 -22.01 -17.69
N ALA A 658 23.59 -22.46 -17.28
CA ALA A 658 22.37 -22.35 -18.08
C ALA A 658 22.08 -20.94 -18.61
N GLU A 659 22.19 -19.93 -17.74
CA GLU A 659 22.00 -18.53 -18.08
C GLU A 659 23.03 -18.06 -19.14
N LEU A 660 24.29 -18.49 -19.00
CA LEU A 660 25.37 -18.12 -19.91
C LEU A 660 25.29 -18.82 -21.27
N ILE A 661 24.84 -20.08 -21.31
CA ILE A 661 24.60 -20.79 -22.59
C ILE A 661 23.57 -20.02 -23.42
N ARG A 662 22.43 -19.66 -22.79
CA ARG A 662 21.39 -18.88 -23.45
C ARG A 662 21.91 -17.53 -23.91
N ASP A 663 22.64 -16.82 -23.05
CA ASP A 663 23.14 -15.48 -23.37
C ASP A 663 24.17 -15.51 -24.51
N GLN A 664 25.00 -16.55 -24.58
CA GLN A 664 25.91 -16.76 -25.70
C GLN A 664 25.16 -17.06 -27.00
N ALA A 665 24.14 -17.92 -26.97
CA ALA A 665 23.33 -18.20 -28.15
C ALA A 665 22.65 -16.93 -28.69
N LEU A 666 22.11 -16.08 -27.80
CA LEU A 666 21.54 -14.79 -28.18
C LEU A 666 22.59 -13.78 -28.67
N ALA A 667 23.79 -13.78 -28.09
CA ALA A 667 24.87 -12.90 -28.51
C ALA A 667 25.35 -13.26 -29.92
N LEU A 668 25.60 -14.55 -30.18
CA LEU A 668 26.06 -15.07 -31.48
C LEU A 668 25.02 -14.90 -32.59
N SER A 669 23.73 -14.96 -32.26
CA SER A 669 22.64 -14.70 -33.20
C SER A 669 22.32 -13.20 -33.40
N GLY A 670 22.99 -12.30 -32.67
CA GLY A 670 22.74 -10.86 -32.75
C GLY A 670 21.42 -10.40 -32.10
N LEU A 671 20.74 -11.27 -31.33
CA LEU A 671 19.46 -10.99 -30.70
C LEU A 671 19.58 -10.41 -29.28
N LEU A 672 20.72 -10.59 -28.61
CA LEU A 672 20.89 -10.24 -27.19
C LEU A 672 20.65 -8.75 -26.93
N SER A 673 19.64 -8.45 -26.10
CA SER A 673 19.43 -7.12 -25.55
C SER A 673 20.42 -6.82 -24.43
N ARG A 674 21.08 -5.66 -24.51
CA ARG A 674 22.04 -5.17 -23.51
C ARG A 674 21.42 -4.27 -22.44
N LYS A 675 20.09 -4.12 -22.42
CA LYS A 675 19.36 -3.33 -21.42
C LYS A 675 19.65 -3.84 -20.00
N VAL A 676 20.04 -2.93 -19.11
CA VAL A 676 20.33 -3.20 -17.69
C VAL A 676 19.20 -2.66 -16.82
N GLY A 677 18.82 -3.42 -15.79
CA GLY A 677 17.81 -3.03 -14.79
C GLY A 677 16.36 -3.24 -15.23
N GLY A 678 15.40 -2.93 -14.37
CA GLY A 678 13.96 -3.05 -14.62
C GLY A 678 13.41 -4.46 -14.39
N PRO A 679 12.09 -4.67 -14.49
CA PRO A 679 11.44 -5.93 -14.15
C PRO A 679 11.98 -7.17 -14.89
N SER A 680 11.71 -8.34 -14.30
CA SER A 680 11.98 -9.64 -14.93
C SER A 680 11.14 -9.83 -16.20
N VAL A 681 11.67 -10.61 -17.14
CA VAL A 681 11.10 -10.80 -18.49
C VAL A 681 10.75 -12.25 -18.76
N PHE A 682 9.88 -12.43 -19.75
CA PHE A 682 9.29 -13.70 -20.14
C PHE A 682 9.77 -14.05 -21.55
N PRO A 683 10.95 -14.65 -21.73
CA PRO A 683 11.41 -15.12 -23.04
C PRO A 683 10.49 -16.21 -23.63
N PRO A 684 10.53 -16.47 -24.94
CA PRO A 684 9.69 -17.53 -25.54
C PRO A 684 9.89 -18.88 -24.86
N GLN A 685 8.81 -19.65 -24.68
CA GLN A 685 8.87 -21.04 -24.19
C GLN A 685 7.77 -21.88 -24.84
N PRO A 686 7.86 -23.23 -24.77
CA PRO A 686 6.79 -24.11 -25.23
C PRO A 686 5.46 -23.87 -24.51
N ASP A 687 4.35 -24.02 -25.23
CA ASP A 687 3.01 -23.89 -24.67
C ASP A 687 2.69 -25.02 -23.66
N GLY A 688 1.70 -24.78 -22.79
CA GLY A 688 1.15 -25.81 -21.89
C GLY A 688 1.88 -26.02 -20.56
N LEU A 689 3.08 -25.45 -20.38
CA LEU A 689 3.90 -25.67 -19.17
C LEU A 689 3.33 -25.02 -17.90
N TRP A 690 2.52 -23.98 -18.03
CA TRP A 690 1.92 -23.26 -16.90
C TRP A 690 0.50 -23.73 -16.57
N GLN A 691 -0.04 -24.72 -17.31
CA GLN A 691 -1.37 -25.26 -17.04
C GLN A 691 -1.45 -26.08 -15.74
N ALA A 692 -0.28 -26.53 -15.23
CA ALA A 692 -0.16 -27.30 -14.00
C ALA A 692 0.09 -26.44 -12.74
N ALA A 693 0.17 -25.10 -12.86
CA ALA A 693 0.38 -24.23 -11.71
C ALA A 693 -0.88 -24.14 -10.84
N PHE A 694 -0.77 -24.51 -9.56
CA PHE A 694 -1.88 -24.64 -8.61
C PHE A 694 -2.58 -23.33 -8.21
N ASN A 695 -2.10 -22.16 -8.65
CA ASN A 695 -2.58 -20.85 -8.21
C ASN A 695 -3.40 -20.05 -9.26
N GLY A 696 -3.78 -20.67 -10.38
CA GLY A 696 -4.66 -20.03 -11.38
C GLY A 696 -3.95 -19.18 -12.45
N GLU A 697 -2.65 -18.88 -12.32
CA GLU A 697 -1.85 -18.29 -13.40
C GLU A 697 -1.48 -19.37 -14.42
N ARG A 698 -2.27 -19.44 -15.51
CA ARG A 698 -2.15 -20.53 -16.51
C ARG A 698 -1.40 -20.16 -17.78
N THR A 699 -0.92 -18.91 -17.90
CA THR A 699 -0.40 -18.38 -19.17
C THR A 699 0.95 -17.70 -19.01
N TRP A 700 1.91 -18.12 -19.81
CA TRP A 700 3.18 -17.43 -20.00
C TRP A 700 3.06 -16.43 -21.14
N LYS A 701 2.95 -15.13 -20.82
CA LYS A 701 2.92 -14.09 -21.84
C LYS A 701 4.35 -13.69 -22.21
N THR A 702 4.80 -14.12 -23.39
CA THR A 702 6.12 -13.73 -23.91
C THR A 702 6.24 -12.20 -23.93
N SER A 703 7.37 -11.67 -23.43
CA SER A 703 7.65 -10.24 -23.44
C SER A 703 7.72 -9.67 -24.86
N ASP A 704 7.36 -8.40 -25.01
CA ASP A 704 7.39 -7.74 -26.31
C ASP A 704 8.80 -7.23 -26.68
N GLY A 705 9.01 -6.94 -27.97
CA GLY A 705 10.20 -6.27 -28.47
C GLY A 705 11.53 -6.93 -28.07
N SER A 706 12.52 -6.13 -27.68
CA SER A 706 13.84 -6.59 -27.24
C SER A 706 13.83 -7.26 -25.86
N ASP A 707 12.77 -7.07 -25.07
CA ASP A 707 12.72 -7.58 -23.70
C ASP A 707 12.63 -9.12 -23.67
N ARG A 708 12.12 -9.77 -24.73
CA ARG A 708 12.16 -11.24 -24.88
C ARG A 708 13.57 -11.83 -25.05
N TYR A 709 14.55 -10.99 -25.35
CA TYR A 709 15.95 -11.37 -25.60
C TYR A 709 16.93 -10.77 -24.59
N ARG A 710 16.47 -10.38 -23.39
CA ARG A 710 17.40 -9.96 -22.32
C ARG A 710 18.23 -11.12 -21.81
N ARG A 711 19.31 -10.79 -21.09
CA ARG A 711 20.20 -11.73 -20.40
C ARG A 711 19.43 -12.68 -19.48
N GLY A 712 19.95 -13.89 -19.29
CA GLY A 712 19.38 -14.95 -18.47
C GLY A 712 19.10 -14.51 -17.04
N MET A 713 19.90 -13.59 -16.51
CA MET A 713 19.69 -13.02 -15.17
C MET A 713 18.38 -12.21 -15.00
N TYR A 714 17.75 -11.78 -16.10
CA TYR A 714 16.47 -11.07 -16.10
C TYR A 714 15.29 -11.99 -16.38
N VAL A 715 15.53 -13.26 -16.71
CA VAL A 715 14.45 -14.21 -16.96
C VAL A 715 13.70 -14.45 -15.66
N PHE A 716 12.39 -14.27 -15.72
CA PHE A 716 11.49 -14.50 -14.61
C PHE A 716 11.67 -15.93 -14.05
N TRP A 717 11.81 -16.04 -12.74
CA TRP A 717 12.07 -17.29 -12.05
C TRP A 717 11.02 -17.59 -10.98
N ARG A 718 10.16 -18.57 -11.27
CA ARG A 718 9.23 -19.14 -10.28
C ARG A 718 9.83 -20.41 -9.71
N ARG A 719 9.79 -20.58 -8.38
CA ARG A 719 10.45 -21.70 -7.69
C ARG A 719 9.85 -23.06 -8.07
N THR A 720 8.52 -23.13 -8.15
CA THR A 720 7.79 -24.35 -8.51
C THR A 720 7.82 -24.67 -10.00
N VAL A 721 8.04 -23.68 -10.87
CA VAL A 721 8.06 -23.83 -12.33
C VAL A 721 9.23 -23.02 -12.91
N PRO A 722 10.48 -23.53 -12.82
CA PRO A 722 11.64 -22.85 -13.37
C PRO A 722 11.57 -22.80 -14.91
N TYR A 723 12.27 -21.85 -15.52
CA TYR A 723 12.31 -21.73 -16.98
C TYR A 723 12.88 -23.03 -17.61
N PRO A 724 12.19 -23.69 -18.56
CA PRO A 724 12.49 -25.06 -18.95
C PRO A 724 13.91 -25.27 -19.48
N SER A 725 14.40 -24.36 -20.31
CA SER A 725 15.77 -24.46 -20.82
C SER A 725 16.80 -24.30 -19.70
N MET A 726 16.52 -23.50 -18.67
CA MET A 726 17.43 -23.38 -17.53
C MET A 726 17.46 -24.67 -16.70
N ALA A 727 16.29 -25.26 -16.45
CA ALA A 727 16.18 -26.54 -15.77
C ALA A 727 16.94 -27.65 -16.54
N ALA A 728 16.83 -27.68 -17.87
CA ALA A 728 17.53 -28.64 -18.72
C ALA A 728 19.07 -28.54 -18.63
N PHE A 729 19.62 -27.38 -18.26
CA PHE A 729 21.07 -27.13 -18.16
C PHE A 729 21.59 -27.03 -16.72
N ASP A 730 20.95 -27.76 -15.79
CA ASP A 730 21.31 -27.90 -14.38
C ASP A 730 21.15 -26.63 -13.53
N ALA A 731 20.26 -25.71 -13.91
CA ALA A 731 19.96 -24.59 -13.03
C ALA A 731 19.25 -25.02 -11.73
N PRO A 732 19.60 -24.46 -10.57
CA PRO A 732 18.96 -24.78 -9.29
C PRO A 732 17.53 -24.21 -9.20
N SER A 733 16.64 -24.88 -8.46
CA SER A 733 15.24 -24.47 -8.26
C SER A 733 15.06 -23.13 -7.52
N ARG A 734 16.11 -22.65 -6.84
CA ARG A 734 16.12 -21.46 -5.96
C ARG A 734 15.30 -21.64 -4.67
N GLU A 735 14.96 -22.86 -4.28
CA GLU A 735 14.36 -23.16 -2.97
C GLU A 735 15.41 -23.14 -1.85
N ILE A 736 16.60 -23.64 -2.15
CA ILE A 736 17.75 -23.65 -1.25
C ILE A 736 18.90 -22.80 -1.77
N CYS A 737 19.77 -22.36 -0.86
CA CYS A 737 20.98 -21.63 -1.24
C CYS A 737 21.96 -22.60 -1.86
N THR A 738 22.22 -22.43 -3.15
CA THR A 738 23.17 -23.27 -3.88
C THR A 738 24.48 -22.52 -4.03
N ILE A 739 25.52 -22.95 -3.31
CA ILE A 739 26.88 -22.40 -3.44
C ILE A 739 27.55 -22.98 -4.69
N ARG A 740 27.60 -24.31 -4.79
CA ARG A 740 28.18 -25.03 -5.92
C ARG A 740 27.08 -25.63 -6.79
N ARG A 741 27.13 -25.36 -8.10
CA ARG A 741 26.20 -25.92 -9.09
C ARG A 741 26.75 -27.22 -9.66
N SER A 742 25.96 -28.28 -9.61
CA SER A 742 26.26 -29.53 -10.32
C SER A 742 26.30 -29.29 -11.82
N ARG A 743 27.23 -29.94 -12.52
CA ARG A 743 27.33 -29.88 -13.98
C ARG A 743 27.27 -31.29 -14.53
N THR A 744 26.20 -31.58 -15.25
CA THR A 744 26.02 -32.80 -16.02
C THR A 744 26.28 -32.53 -17.50
N ASN A 745 26.63 -33.60 -18.22
CA ASN A 745 26.78 -33.62 -19.67
C ASN A 745 25.97 -34.80 -20.19
N THR A 746 24.68 -34.59 -20.40
CA THR A 746 23.77 -35.59 -20.97
C THR A 746 23.61 -35.37 -22.48
N PRO A 747 23.19 -36.37 -23.27
CA PRO A 747 22.90 -36.17 -24.69
C PRO A 747 21.88 -35.05 -24.98
N LEU A 748 20.93 -34.82 -24.06
CA LEU A 748 19.93 -33.74 -24.17
C LEU A 748 20.55 -32.33 -24.00
N GLN A 749 21.76 -32.24 -23.48
CA GLN A 749 22.50 -30.99 -23.24
C GLN A 749 23.62 -30.77 -24.26
N ALA A 750 23.74 -31.63 -25.28
CA ALA A 750 24.69 -31.42 -26.36
C ALA A 750 24.25 -30.21 -27.20
N PHE A 751 25.06 -29.15 -27.19
CA PHE A 751 24.85 -27.92 -27.94
C PHE A 751 25.98 -27.72 -28.95
#